data_AF-A0A929NIL4-F1
#
_entry.id   AF-A0A929NIL4-F1
#
_cell.length_a   1.000
_cell.length_b   1.000
_cell.length_c   1.000
_cell.angle_alpha   90.00
_cell.angle_beta   90.00
_cell.angle_gamma   90.00
#
_symmetry.space_group_name_H-M   'P 1'
#
loop_
_entity.id
_entity.type
_entity.pdbx_description
1 polymer ?
#
loop_
_entity_poly.entity_id
_entity_poly.type
_entity_poly.pdbx_seq_one_letter_code
_entity_poly.pdbx_strand_id
1 'polypeptide(L)'
;MKVRIAQIPLQDQFMRACLWALIVVASISVWRALLYYDDATYIYLSVSLKSPQAGISALYYDVGKGYNENDVAPASILGDNQVHEYLYKIPNKTLYNLRLDPPPATHRPISIRKVEILDNSRKLVKRVNLCQLKPVHQIQALELFHDKVDILVQEGANDPQVQIHFESPVTVKKLDALAKFLGRVLLEFTGLFFGTCLLIYIWLRWRNKVIATAMVVSLVIFGWRCWTLYDDAVSLFVQVSMHSSVVGTSKVYYDLGLGMIEKHSQQIHTTGGEGFQHYRFKLPNKPIYELRLDPLTTGGQVRIGEIKLTNAFDTVIREIDLSQIRPRKQIKSIHLVNNILDVSVAEDADDPQLAIELNGLLNFEGKLPFPLKESLLKLMMEAAFYLLFVSVSLLLWRKWGDVFLEGLDSPFVQEKMPLIYLGTALGLILAMGFISGLDVNPDEWNGHIKAAAYYIQNWLSPAVDDPRIVNSISVFGVSYLWHIDPFYLFAVKTTQVLSGIVSDFYLRLRLFNAFLFLSLVLVIAAQIKRSKWMVPFLVISPQVWYVFSYFNNDAFPWFIAMLLAMQVVDPESALSRFLFAPTMRRHIGGGVLAGILLGLLISSKLNYWLYIAFLTFVALWRILFETSGLQRIPQLKKWLFIFMVALLVYLPLYGYDQYVNDFKKNEKVLNAMESYAAPQFKPSTMQNDPSSSYKGLRLRDKGVSLKGLFLQSSDWRDLSFESFFGIYGYMNLVSDKNYYRSVTHVLGVFFLLVFFYAAFTLSVRDMIFFLFVLLFAGLAVGQAVCNSWIYDYEPQGRYLFLILPMFMVGLARLPASFRTRIMPLFGLAFFILSVWSFLLTGLKMIPKIN
;
A
#
# COMPACT_ATOMS: atom_id res chain seq x y z
N MET A 1 31.72 23.01 27.07
CA MET A 1 32.73 23.37 26.04
C MET A 1 31.98 23.84 24.79
N LYS A 2 31.95 25.16 24.50
CA LYS A 2 31.33 25.69 23.28
C LYS A 2 32.17 25.26 22.08
N VAL A 3 31.81 24.15 21.45
CA VAL A 3 32.37 23.76 20.16
C VAL A 3 31.94 24.84 19.17
N ARG A 4 32.89 25.66 18.71
CA ARG A 4 32.70 26.46 17.50
C ARG A 4 32.40 25.46 16.38
N ILE A 5 31.13 25.36 16.00
CA ILE A 5 30.75 24.66 14.77
C ILE A 5 31.41 25.47 13.66
N ALA A 6 32.52 24.95 13.11
CA ALA A 6 33.15 25.52 11.93
C ALA A 6 32.07 25.66 10.86
N GLN A 7 31.78 26.88 10.44
CA GLN A 7 30.83 27.13 9.36
C GLN A 7 31.40 26.47 8.11
N ILE A 8 30.74 25.40 7.66
CA ILE A 8 31.11 24.69 6.43
C ILE A 8 31.05 25.71 5.28
N PRO A 9 32.08 25.82 4.42
CA PRO A 9 32.05 26.71 3.27
C PRO A 9 30.78 26.51 2.44
N LEU A 10 30.21 27.60 1.91
CA LEU A 10 28.97 27.56 1.13
C LEU A 10 29.08 26.58 -0.07
N GLN A 11 30.26 26.49 -0.66
CA GLN A 11 30.56 25.59 -1.77
C GLN A 11 30.48 24.10 -1.36
N ASP A 12 31.00 23.75 -0.18
CA ASP A 12 30.92 22.38 0.35
C ASP A 12 29.48 22.00 0.71
N GLN A 13 28.69 22.95 1.24
CA GLN A 13 27.27 22.73 1.52
C GLN A 13 26.48 22.49 0.22
N PHE A 14 26.76 23.26 -0.83
CA PHE A 14 26.16 23.08 -2.14
C PHE A 14 26.49 21.71 -2.73
N MET A 15 27.78 21.33 -2.76
CA MET A 15 28.20 20.05 -3.33
C MET A 15 27.58 18.85 -2.61
N ARG A 16 27.49 18.90 -1.26
CA ARG A 16 26.82 17.86 -0.46
C ARG A 16 25.33 17.76 -0.76
N ALA A 17 24.65 18.91 -0.86
CA ALA A 17 23.23 18.94 -1.18
C ALA A 17 22.93 18.43 -2.60
N CYS A 18 23.78 18.75 -3.58
CA CYS A 18 23.67 18.22 -4.94
C CYS A 18 23.91 16.70 -4.97
N LEU A 19 24.86 16.17 -4.19
CA LEU A 19 25.08 14.72 -4.10
C LEU A 19 23.87 14.00 -3.49
N TRP A 20 23.20 14.62 -2.53
CA TRP A 20 21.93 14.13 -2.00
C TRP A 20 20.79 14.17 -3.02
N ALA A 21 20.66 15.28 -3.73
CA ALA A 21 19.67 15.43 -4.80
C ALA A 21 19.91 14.36 -5.88
N LEU A 22 21.17 14.04 -6.20
CA LEU A 22 21.52 12.97 -7.12
C LEU A 22 20.97 11.62 -6.66
N ILE A 23 21.22 11.24 -5.40
CA ILE A 23 20.75 9.95 -4.84
C ILE A 23 19.22 9.86 -4.86
N VAL A 24 18.53 10.91 -4.41
CA VAL A 24 17.06 10.92 -4.34
C VAL A 24 16.43 10.92 -5.73
N VAL A 25 16.89 11.79 -6.62
CA VAL A 25 16.37 11.86 -7.99
C VAL A 25 16.69 10.57 -8.75
N ALA A 26 17.88 10.00 -8.58
CA ALA A 26 18.21 8.68 -9.16
C ALA A 26 17.27 7.59 -8.64
N SER A 27 16.98 7.57 -7.34
CA SER A 27 16.06 6.60 -6.74
C SER A 27 14.63 6.75 -7.31
N ILE A 28 14.14 7.98 -7.45
CA ILE A 28 12.83 8.28 -8.06
C ILE A 28 12.81 7.85 -9.53
N SER A 29 13.87 8.15 -10.29
CA SER A 29 13.99 7.79 -11.70
C SER A 29 14.08 6.28 -11.89
N VAL A 30 14.82 5.56 -11.04
CA VAL A 30 14.87 4.09 -11.04
C VAL A 30 13.49 3.52 -10.69
N TRP A 31 12.82 4.04 -9.67
CA TRP A 31 11.48 3.61 -9.29
C TRP A 31 10.46 3.78 -10.42
N ARG A 32 10.43 4.97 -11.05
CA ARG A 32 9.61 5.20 -12.24
C ARG A 32 9.99 4.28 -13.38
N ALA A 33 11.29 4.11 -13.64
CA ALA A 33 11.76 3.21 -14.68
C ALA A 33 11.25 1.79 -14.42
N LEU A 34 11.29 1.28 -13.19
CA LEU A 34 10.77 -0.05 -12.84
C LEU A 34 9.26 -0.17 -13.06
N LEU A 35 8.47 0.86 -12.73
CA LEU A 35 7.02 0.87 -12.95
C LEU A 35 6.64 0.89 -14.44
N TYR A 36 7.39 1.65 -15.26
CA TYR A 36 7.10 1.82 -16.68
C TYR A 36 7.90 0.87 -17.60
N TYR A 37 8.81 0.06 -17.04
CA TYR A 37 9.65 -0.88 -17.80
C TYR A 37 8.82 -1.91 -18.58
N ASP A 38 7.68 -2.33 -18.02
CA ASP A 38 6.80 -3.27 -18.71
C ASP A 38 6.23 -2.68 -20.00
N ASP A 39 5.83 -1.41 -20.00
CA ASP A 39 5.31 -0.77 -21.20
C ASP A 39 6.34 -0.74 -22.35
N ALA A 40 7.65 -0.88 -22.07
CA ALA A 40 8.70 -0.94 -23.09
C ALA A 40 9.05 -2.36 -23.58
N THR A 41 8.57 -3.42 -22.90
CA THR A 41 9.02 -4.81 -23.11
C THR A 41 7.95 -5.77 -23.64
N TYR A 42 6.73 -5.30 -23.89
CA TYR A 42 5.68 -6.09 -24.53
C TYR A 42 5.27 -5.53 -25.88
N ILE A 43 4.74 -6.42 -26.70
CA ILE A 43 4.00 -6.16 -27.94
C ILE A 43 2.63 -6.81 -27.81
N TYR A 44 1.72 -6.49 -28.72
CA TYR A 44 0.35 -7.01 -28.68
C TYR A 44 0.03 -7.75 -29.97
N LEU A 45 -0.63 -8.90 -29.88
CA LEU A 45 -1.33 -9.47 -31.02
C LEU A 45 -2.80 -9.05 -30.92
N SER A 46 -3.26 -8.26 -31.89
CA SER A 46 -4.67 -7.93 -32.08
C SER A 46 -5.33 -8.98 -32.97
N VAL A 47 -6.42 -9.57 -32.49
CA VAL A 47 -7.24 -10.52 -33.24
C VAL A 47 -8.68 -9.99 -33.29
N SER A 48 -9.16 -9.68 -34.49
CA SER A 48 -10.57 -9.35 -34.72
C SER A 48 -11.35 -10.64 -34.89
N LEU A 49 -12.11 -11.02 -33.86
CA LEU A 49 -12.78 -12.32 -33.75
C LEU A 49 -14.27 -12.15 -33.41
N LYS A 50 -15.09 -13.00 -34.02
CA LYS A 50 -16.52 -13.15 -33.75
C LYS A 50 -16.78 -14.56 -33.21
N SER A 51 -17.37 -14.66 -32.02
CA SER A 51 -17.68 -15.93 -31.38
C SER A 51 -19.18 -16.05 -31.06
N PRO A 52 -19.80 -17.22 -31.28
CA PRO A 52 -21.18 -17.49 -30.90
C PRO A 52 -21.36 -17.78 -29.40
N GLN A 53 -20.27 -18.07 -28.67
CA GLN A 53 -20.28 -18.42 -27.25
C GLN A 53 -19.15 -17.71 -26.51
N ALA A 54 -19.42 -17.32 -25.27
CA ALA A 54 -18.41 -16.70 -24.42
C ALA A 54 -17.46 -17.79 -23.89
N GLY A 55 -16.18 -17.47 -23.79
CA GLY A 55 -15.20 -18.39 -23.24
C GLY A 55 -13.79 -17.81 -23.22
N ILE A 56 -12.84 -18.59 -22.71
CA ILE A 56 -11.44 -18.16 -22.61
C ILE A 56 -10.72 -18.63 -23.87
N SER A 57 -10.06 -17.70 -24.55
CA SER A 57 -9.10 -17.99 -25.61
C SER A 57 -7.70 -17.80 -25.09
N ALA A 58 -6.79 -18.71 -25.41
CA ALA A 58 -5.41 -18.65 -24.95
C ALA A 58 -4.46 -18.54 -26.15
N LEU A 59 -3.57 -17.55 -26.12
CA LEU A 59 -2.51 -17.43 -27.11
C LEU A 59 -1.18 -17.90 -26.52
N TYR A 60 -0.66 -19.00 -27.04
CA TYR A 60 0.67 -19.50 -26.74
C TYR A 60 1.67 -18.94 -27.74
N TYR A 61 2.85 -18.57 -27.26
CA TYR A 61 3.90 -17.97 -28.09
C TYR A 61 5.23 -18.69 -27.90
N ASP A 62 5.91 -18.99 -29.01
CA ASP A 62 7.24 -19.61 -29.00
C ASP A 62 8.33 -18.54 -29.15
N VAL A 63 9.17 -18.44 -28.12
CA VAL A 63 10.32 -17.51 -28.04
C VAL A 63 11.67 -18.22 -28.23
N GLY A 64 11.67 -19.40 -28.86
CA GLY A 64 12.87 -20.21 -29.16
C GLY A 64 13.04 -21.44 -28.27
N LYS A 65 11.99 -21.83 -27.52
CA LYS A 65 11.98 -23.01 -26.64
C LYS A 65 10.81 -23.96 -26.93
N GLY A 66 10.05 -23.71 -28.00
CA GLY A 66 8.74 -24.34 -28.21
C GLY A 66 7.65 -23.70 -27.35
N TYR A 67 6.42 -24.22 -27.46
CA TYR A 67 5.30 -23.78 -26.61
C TYR A 67 5.48 -24.29 -25.17
N ASN A 68 5.21 -23.42 -24.20
CA ASN A 68 5.31 -23.69 -22.76
C ASN A 68 4.05 -23.11 -22.08
N GLU A 69 3.56 -23.77 -21.04
CA GLU A 69 2.44 -23.31 -20.21
C GLU A 69 2.67 -21.94 -19.56
N ASN A 70 3.94 -21.55 -19.37
CA ASN A 70 4.28 -20.22 -18.85
C ASN A 70 4.26 -19.11 -19.91
N ASP A 71 4.27 -19.46 -21.19
CA ASP A 71 4.33 -18.54 -22.33
C ASP A 71 2.95 -18.43 -23.01
N VAL A 72 1.95 -18.08 -22.20
CA VAL A 72 0.54 -17.94 -22.60
C VAL A 72 0.00 -16.55 -22.29
N ALA A 73 -0.88 -16.05 -23.16
CA ALA A 73 -1.67 -14.84 -22.95
C ALA A 73 -3.16 -15.19 -23.09
N PRO A 74 -3.95 -15.17 -22.02
CA PRO A 74 -5.39 -15.42 -22.11
C PRO A 74 -6.15 -14.14 -22.51
N ALA A 75 -7.26 -14.32 -23.21
CA ALA A 75 -8.27 -13.29 -23.47
C ALA A 75 -9.67 -13.88 -23.26
N SER A 76 -10.55 -13.15 -22.56
CA SER A 76 -11.95 -13.53 -22.40
C SER A 76 -12.74 -13.08 -23.62
N ILE A 77 -13.26 -14.03 -24.39
CA ILE A 77 -14.03 -13.79 -25.60
C ILE A 77 -15.51 -13.69 -25.28
N LEU A 78 -16.18 -12.69 -25.85
CA LEU A 78 -17.61 -12.48 -25.79
C LEU A 78 -18.34 -13.38 -26.80
N GLY A 79 -19.46 -13.94 -26.36
CA GLY A 79 -20.32 -14.83 -27.15
C GLY A 79 -21.54 -14.14 -27.74
N ASP A 80 -21.46 -12.86 -28.08
CA ASP A 80 -22.57 -12.06 -28.57
C ASP A 80 -22.73 -12.12 -30.10
N ASN A 81 -21.92 -12.95 -30.77
CA ASN A 81 -21.91 -13.12 -32.22
C ASN A 81 -21.59 -11.80 -32.99
N GLN A 82 -20.97 -10.82 -32.33
CA GLN A 82 -20.42 -9.61 -32.93
C GLN A 82 -18.90 -9.71 -33.10
N VAL A 83 -18.33 -8.85 -33.95
CA VAL A 83 -16.88 -8.80 -34.16
C VAL A 83 -16.27 -7.88 -33.12
N HIS A 84 -15.37 -8.43 -32.31
CA HIS A 84 -14.61 -7.71 -31.30
C HIS A 84 -13.12 -7.79 -31.58
N GLU A 85 -12.36 -6.77 -31.16
CA GLU A 85 -10.90 -6.80 -31.19
C GLU A 85 -10.36 -7.25 -29.81
N TYR A 86 -9.64 -8.37 -29.79
CA TYR A 86 -8.99 -8.90 -28.60
C TYR A 86 -7.48 -8.69 -28.68
N LEU A 87 -6.86 -8.15 -27.62
CA LEU A 87 -5.41 -7.97 -27.54
C LEU A 87 -4.77 -9.02 -26.65
N TYR A 88 -3.81 -9.75 -27.20
CA TYR A 88 -2.98 -10.69 -26.47
C TYR A 88 -1.63 -10.05 -26.18
N LYS A 89 -1.26 -9.95 -24.90
CA LYS A 89 0.00 -9.33 -24.47
C LYS A 89 1.14 -10.35 -24.57
N ILE A 90 2.12 -10.08 -25.44
CA ILE A 90 3.24 -11.00 -25.73
C ILE A 90 4.55 -10.28 -25.41
N PRO A 91 5.58 -10.96 -24.86
CA PRO A 91 6.88 -10.35 -24.67
C PRO A 91 7.47 -9.88 -26.01
N ASN A 92 8.12 -8.73 -26.00
CA ASN A 92 8.92 -8.23 -27.11
C ASN A 92 10.20 -9.07 -27.24
N LYS A 93 10.07 -10.31 -27.69
CA LYS A 93 11.14 -11.26 -28.03
C LYS A 93 11.00 -11.68 -29.48
N THR A 94 12.01 -12.35 -30.02
CA THR A 94 11.89 -12.98 -31.33
C THR A 94 10.85 -14.08 -31.23
N LEU A 95 9.77 -13.95 -32.00
CA LEU A 95 8.67 -14.90 -32.05
C LEU A 95 8.90 -15.87 -33.20
N TYR A 96 8.94 -17.17 -32.89
CA TYR A 96 9.13 -18.22 -33.88
C TYR A 96 7.80 -18.71 -34.43
N ASN A 97 6.83 -18.96 -33.55
CA ASN A 97 5.46 -19.37 -33.90
C ASN A 97 4.46 -18.87 -32.85
N LEU A 98 3.17 -18.79 -33.20
CA LEU A 98 2.07 -18.55 -32.27
C LEU A 98 1.02 -19.66 -32.39
N ARG A 99 0.31 -19.96 -31.32
CA ARG A 99 -0.82 -20.90 -31.28
C ARG A 99 -1.97 -20.23 -30.56
N LEU A 100 -3.10 -20.11 -31.23
CA LEU A 100 -4.34 -19.56 -30.71
C LEU A 100 -5.27 -20.73 -30.39
N ASP A 101 -5.64 -20.85 -29.13
CA ASP A 101 -6.57 -21.85 -28.63
C ASP A 101 -7.93 -21.16 -28.48
N PRO A 102 -8.86 -21.32 -29.43
CA PRO A 102 -10.18 -20.70 -29.35
C PRO A 102 -11.01 -21.30 -28.20
N PRO A 103 -12.10 -20.62 -27.78
CA PRO A 103 -13.03 -21.21 -26.83
C PRO A 103 -13.60 -22.54 -27.36
N PRO A 104 -13.79 -23.56 -26.51
CA PRO A 104 -14.49 -24.77 -26.90
C PRO A 104 -15.97 -24.41 -27.20
N ALA A 105 -16.30 -24.31 -28.48
CA ALA A 105 -17.63 -23.90 -28.94
C ALA A 105 -18.43 -25.12 -29.42
N THR A 106 -19.70 -25.20 -29.05
CA THR A 106 -20.63 -26.19 -29.62
C THR A 106 -21.39 -25.62 -30.84
N HIS A 107 -21.24 -26.31 -31.98
CA HIS A 107 -22.00 -26.27 -33.25
C HIS A 107 -21.96 -25.03 -34.18
N ARG A 108 -21.33 -23.91 -33.83
CA ARG A 108 -21.24 -22.73 -34.73
C ARG A 108 -19.79 -22.27 -34.95
N PRO A 109 -19.44 -21.79 -36.17
CA PRO A 109 -18.09 -21.38 -36.48
C PRO A 109 -17.69 -20.07 -35.79
N ILE A 110 -16.43 -19.98 -35.39
CA ILE A 110 -15.77 -18.77 -34.89
C ILE A 110 -15.11 -18.07 -36.08
N SER A 111 -15.46 -16.81 -36.36
CA SER A 111 -14.92 -16.08 -37.51
C SER A 111 -13.79 -15.15 -37.10
N ILE A 112 -12.61 -15.26 -37.73
CA ILE A 112 -11.48 -14.34 -37.58
C ILE A 112 -11.36 -13.49 -38.84
N ARG A 113 -11.39 -12.16 -38.70
CA ARG A 113 -11.27 -11.22 -39.84
C ARG A 113 -9.87 -10.62 -39.99
N LYS A 114 -9.14 -10.49 -38.88
CA LYS A 114 -7.89 -9.72 -38.85
C LYS A 114 -6.98 -10.24 -37.75
N VAL A 115 -5.69 -10.36 -38.06
CA VAL A 115 -4.64 -10.70 -37.09
C VAL A 115 -3.45 -9.76 -37.31
N GLU A 116 -3.09 -8.98 -36.30
CA GLU A 116 -2.05 -7.95 -36.39
C GLU A 116 -1.13 -7.96 -35.17
N ILE A 117 0.17 -7.86 -35.41
CA ILE A 117 1.17 -7.62 -34.37
C ILE A 117 1.38 -6.11 -34.27
N LEU A 118 1.13 -5.57 -33.09
CA LEU A 118 1.25 -4.17 -32.74
C LEU A 118 2.41 -3.96 -31.76
N ASP A 119 3.09 -2.81 -31.86
CA ASP A 119 4.06 -2.40 -30.85
C ASP A 119 3.38 -1.92 -29.55
N ASN A 120 4.17 -1.51 -28.58
CA ASN A 120 3.66 -0.99 -27.30
C ASN A 120 2.84 0.31 -27.43
N SER A 121 3.05 1.07 -28.51
CA SER A 121 2.28 2.26 -28.88
C SER A 121 1.10 1.93 -29.79
N ARG A 122 0.73 0.63 -29.88
CA ARG A 122 -0.36 0.10 -30.71
C ARG A 122 -0.20 0.40 -32.20
N LYS A 123 1.03 0.70 -32.66
CA LYS A 123 1.32 0.89 -34.07
C LYS A 123 1.57 -0.46 -34.73
N LEU A 124 1.05 -0.64 -35.94
CA LEU A 124 1.20 -1.87 -36.70
C LEU A 124 2.68 -2.19 -36.96
N VAL A 125 3.13 -3.35 -36.50
CA VAL A 125 4.46 -3.92 -36.77
C VAL A 125 4.39 -4.89 -37.93
N LYS A 126 3.43 -5.83 -37.91
CA LYS A 126 3.25 -6.85 -38.95
C LYS A 126 1.78 -7.29 -38.99
N ARG A 127 1.19 -7.34 -40.19
CA ARG A 127 -0.11 -8.00 -40.41
C ARG A 127 0.13 -9.47 -40.75
N VAL A 128 -0.57 -10.36 -40.07
CA VAL A 128 -0.53 -11.81 -40.34
C VAL A 128 -1.55 -12.10 -41.44
N ASN A 129 -1.14 -12.83 -42.47
CA ASN A 129 -2.07 -13.22 -43.52
C ASN A 129 -2.96 -14.35 -42.98
N LEU A 130 -4.27 -14.29 -43.23
CA LEU A 130 -5.20 -15.29 -42.75
C LEU A 130 -4.89 -16.71 -43.28
N CYS A 131 -4.24 -16.83 -44.44
CA CYS A 131 -3.74 -18.12 -44.97
C CYS A 131 -2.67 -18.79 -44.10
N GLN A 132 -2.09 -18.07 -43.13
CA GLN A 132 -1.06 -18.59 -42.21
C GLN A 132 -1.68 -19.31 -40.99
N LEU A 133 -3.01 -19.27 -40.82
CA LEU A 133 -3.71 -20.01 -39.79
C LEU A 133 -3.92 -21.46 -40.27
N LYS A 134 -3.47 -22.42 -39.47
CA LYS A 134 -3.64 -23.85 -39.76
C LYS A 134 -4.31 -24.57 -38.59
N PRO A 135 -5.27 -25.47 -38.83
CA PRO A 135 -5.83 -26.30 -37.78
C PRO A 135 -4.75 -27.27 -37.27
N VAL A 136 -4.68 -27.48 -35.95
CA VAL A 136 -3.71 -28.39 -35.33
C VAL A 136 -4.39 -29.49 -34.54
N HIS A 137 -5.25 -29.14 -33.59
CA HIS A 137 -5.87 -30.10 -32.67
C HIS A 137 -7.34 -29.76 -32.45
N GLN A 138 -8.23 -30.76 -32.50
CA GLN A 138 -9.67 -30.65 -32.25
C GLN A 138 -10.40 -29.54 -33.05
N ILE A 139 -9.92 -29.24 -34.27
CA ILE A 139 -10.61 -28.38 -35.24
C ILE A 139 -11.23 -29.26 -36.32
N GLN A 140 -12.56 -29.20 -36.46
CA GLN A 140 -13.31 -29.96 -37.47
C GLN A 140 -13.11 -29.41 -38.87
N ALA A 141 -13.16 -28.09 -39.04
CA ALA A 141 -12.95 -27.43 -40.32
C ALA A 141 -12.37 -26.02 -40.11
N LEU A 142 -11.50 -25.58 -41.02
CA LEU A 142 -11.01 -24.21 -41.09
C LEU A 142 -11.20 -23.74 -42.54
N GLU A 143 -12.22 -22.91 -42.77
CA GLU A 143 -12.61 -22.44 -44.09
C GLU A 143 -12.14 -20.99 -44.31
N LEU A 144 -11.31 -20.79 -45.33
CA LEU A 144 -10.80 -19.48 -45.71
C LEU A 144 -11.73 -18.85 -46.77
N PHE A 145 -12.25 -17.67 -46.43
CA PHE A 145 -12.97 -16.79 -47.34
C PHE A 145 -12.10 -15.56 -47.66
N HIS A 146 -12.51 -14.76 -48.65
CA HIS A 146 -11.72 -13.60 -49.12
C HIS A 146 -11.40 -12.58 -48.00
N ASP A 147 -12.22 -12.49 -46.95
CA ASP A 147 -12.13 -11.47 -45.88
C ASP A 147 -12.16 -12.06 -44.45
N LYS A 148 -12.25 -13.38 -44.30
CA LYS A 148 -12.35 -14.04 -43.00
C LYS A 148 -11.91 -15.52 -43.03
N VAL A 149 -11.60 -16.05 -41.86
CA VAL A 149 -11.43 -17.49 -41.61
C VAL A 149 -12.50 -17.94 -40.64
N ASP A 150 -13.28 -18.94 -41.03
CA ASP A 150 -14.26 -19.58 -40.14
C ASP A 150 -13.66 -20.87 -39.57
N ILE A 151 -13.60 -20.94 -38.24
CA ILE A 151 -13.05 -22.07 -37.48
C ILE A 151 -14.22 -22.83 -36.86
N LEU A 152 -14.41 -24.07 -37.31
CA LEU A 152 -15.38 -25.00 -36.73
C LEU A 152 -14.64 -25.94 -35.78
N VAL A 153 -14.92 -25.82 -34.48
CA VAL A 153 -14.34 -26.66 -33.43
C VAL A 153 -15.05 -28.03 -33.40
N GLN A 154 -14.31 -29.11 -33.15
CA GLN A 154 -14.88 -30.46 -33.06
C GLN A 154 -15.87 -30.58 -31.88
N GLU A 155 -16.93 -31.35 -32.07
CA GLU A 155 -17.91 -31.61 -31.01
C GLU A 155 -17.26 -32.30 -29.80
N GLY A 156 -17.47 -31.76 -28.60
CA GLY A 156 -16.84 -32.25 -27.37
C GLY A 156 -15.37 -31.88 -27.19
N ALA A 157 -14.82 -30.99 -28.02
CA ALA A 157 -13.44 -30.50 -27.87
C ALA A 157 -13.21 -29.83 -26.50
N ASN A 158 -12.10 -30.16 -25.88
CA ASN A 158 -11.63 -29.57 -24.62
C ASN A 158 -10.33 -28.77 -24.78
N ASP A 159 -9.64 -28.91 -25.91
CA ASP A 159 -8.37 -28.26 -26.23
C ASP A 159 -8.23 -28.01 -27.75
N PRO A 160 -9.09 -27.15 -28.35
CA PRO A 160 -8.97 -26.78 -29.75
C PRO A 160 -7.76 -25.86 -29.98
N GLN A 161 -6.98 -26.12 -31.04
CA GLN A 161 -5.74 -25.39 -31.31
C GLN A 161 -5.60 -24.99 -32.79
N VAL A 162 -5.30 -23.71 -33.02
CA VAL A 162 -5.00 -23.14 -34.34
C VAL A 162 -3.60 -22.53 -34.32
N GLN A 163 -2.72 -23.01 -35.18
CA GLN A 163 -1.36 -22.48 -35.27
C GLN A 163 -1.29 -21.32 -36.26
N ILE A 164 -0.58 -20.27 -35.88
CA ILE A 164 -0.18 -19.17 -36.75
C ILE A 164 1.29 -19.38 -37.09
N HIS A 165 1.54 -19.83 -38.32
CA HIS A 165 2.89 -20.14 -38.77
C HIS A 165 3.59 -18.90 -39.35
N PHE A 166 4.84 -18.66 -38.95
CA PHE A 166 5.68 -17.62 -39.55
C PHE A 166 6.75 -18.24 -40.45
N GLU A 167 6.87 -17.73 -41.67
CA GLU A 167 7.93 -18.14 -42.61
C GLU A 167 9.34 -17.77 -42.11
N SER A 168 9.44 -16.75 -41.26
CA SER A 168 10.66 -16.33 -40.59
C SER A 168 10.35 -15.75 -39.21
N PRO A 169 11.27 -15.90 -38.23
CA PRO A 169 11.04 -15.39 -36.88
C PRO A 169 10.78 -13.88 -36.88
N VAL A 170 9.71 -13.45 -36.21
CA VAL A 170 9.33 -12.04 -36.12
C VAL A 170 10.09 -11.39 -34.98
N THR A 171 10.97 -10.44 -35.31
CA THR A 171 11.68 -9.63 -34.31
C THR A 171 11.22 -8.19 -34.40
N VAL A 172 10.72 -7.63 -33.31
CA VAL A 172 10.41 -6.20 -33.21
C VAL A 172 11.67 -5.46 -32.74
N LYS A 173 11.98 -4.31 -33.35
CA LYS A 173 13.20 -3.54 -33.04
C LYS A 173 13.23 -3.11 -31.56
N LYS A 174 13.91 -3.89 -30.72
CA LYS A 174 14.09 -3.62 -29.27
C LYS A 174 14.79 -2.30 -28.99
N LEU A 175 15.78 -1.96 -29.82
CA LEU A 175 16.68 -0.82 -29.60
C LEU A 175 15.94 0.52 -29.62
N ASP A 176 14.99 0.73 -30.52
CA ASP A 176 14.29 2.02 -30.63
C ASP A 176 13.35 2.28 -29.45
N ALA A 177 12.61 1.28 -28.98
CA ALA A 177 11.68 1.43 -27.86
C ALA A 177 12.43 1.59 -26.52
N LEU A 178 13.46 0.76 -26.29
CA LEU A 178 14.30 0.84 -25.10
C LEU A 178 15.10 2.15 -25.06
N ALA A 179 15.66 2.59 -26.19
CA ALA A 179 16.40 3.86 -26.26
C ALA A 179 15.48 5.07 -26.05
N LYS A 180 14.25 5.08 -26.60
CA LYS A 180 13.26 6.13 -26.33
C LYS A 180 12.83 6.15 -24.86
N PHE A 181 12.63 4.97 -24.27
CA PHE A 181 12.31 4.82 -22.86
C PHE A 181 13.44 5.33 -21.95
N LEU A 182 14.66 4.84 -22.17
CA LEU A 182 15.86 5.28 -21.42
C LEU A 182 16.13 6.77 -21.64
N GLY A 183 15.97 7.26 -22.86
CA GLY A 183 16.08 8.68 -23.19
C GLY A 183 15.06 9.53 -22.43
N ARG A 184 13.80 9.09 -22.34
CA ARG A 184 12.76 9.75 -21.54
C ARG A 184 13.11 9.75 -20.05
N VAL A 185 13.50 8.60 -19.49
CA VAL A 185 13.90 8.49 -18.07
C VAL A 185 15.10 9.40 -17.78
N LEU A 186 16.09 9.44 -18.68
CA LEU A 186 17.27 10.29 -18.54
C LEU A 186 16.92 11.79 -18.65
N LEU A 187 16.01 12.16 -19.53
CA LEU A 187 15.56 13.54 -19.68
C LEU A 187 14.74 14.00 -18.47
N GLU A 188 13.85 13.16 -17.95
CA GLU A 188 13.14 13.41 -16.69
C GLU A 188 14.11 13.52 -15.51
N PHE A 189 15.09 12.60 -15.42
CA PHE A 189 16.15 12.63 -14.41
C PHE A 189 16.95 13.92 -14.46
N THR A 190 17.44 14.32 -15.64
CA THR A 190 18.26 15.54 -15.79
C THR A 190 17.43 16.78 -15.44
N GLY A 191 16.19 16.88 -15.92
CA GLY A 191 15.28 17.96 -15.57
C GLY A 191 15.03 18.08 -14.06
N LEU A 192 14.71 16.97 -13.40
CA LEU A 192 14.51 16.91 -11.94
C LEU A 192 15.79 17.24 -11.17
N PHE A 193 16.94 16.71 -11.60
CA PHE A 193 18.22 16.93 -10.94
C PHE A 193 18.65 18.40 -11.02
N PHE A 194 18.69 18.98 -12.22
CA PHE A 194 19.05 20.39 -12.39
C PHE A 194 18.04 21.34 -11.75
N GLY A 195 16.74 21.02 -11.82
CA GLY A 195 15.70 21.76 -11.11
C GLY A 195 15.91 21.75 -9.59
N THR A 196 16.26 20.59 -9.02
CA THR A 196 16.55 20.47 -7.58
C THR A 196 17.83 21.21 -7.21
N CYS A 197 18.90 21.12 -8.02
CA CYS A 197 20.13 21.88 -7.83
C CYS A 197 19.88 23.40 -7.89
N LEU A 198 19.01 23.87 -8.78
CA LEU A 198 18.62 25.28 -8.85
C LEU A 198 17.88 25.73 -7.59
N LEU A 199 16.92 24.93 -7.10
CA LEU A 199 16.21 25.22 -5.86
C LEU A 199 17.15 25.26 -4.65
N ILE A 200 18.11 24.32 -4.58
CA ILE A 200 19.19 24.29 -3.59
C ILE A 200 20.03 25.57 -3.67
N TYR A 201 20.43 25.98 -4.88
CA TYR A 201 21.24 27.18 -5.10
C TYR A 201 20.53 28.46 -4.66
N ILE A 202 19.26 28.63 -5.06
CA ILE A 202 18.40 29.75 -4.65
C ILE A 202 18.30 29.79 -3.12
N TRP A 203 18.05 28.63 -2.49
CA TRP A 203 17.93 28.51 -1.05
C TRP A 203 19.21 28.89 -0.31
N LEU A 204 20.37 28.47 -0.81
CA LEU A 204 21.68 28.76 -0.21
C LEU A 204 22.04 30.25 -0.27
N ARG A 205 21.69 30.95 -1.36
CA ARG A 205 21.99 32.38 -1.52
C ARG A 205 21.07 33.30 -0.73
N TRP A 206 19.90 32.82 -0.31
CA TRP A 206 19.00 33.64 0.48
C TRP A 206 19.51 33.82 1.92
N ARG A 207 19.55 35.08 2.39
CA ARG A 207 19.90 35.43 3.77
C ARG A 207 18.94 34.86 4.81
N ASN A 208 17.63 34.90 4.55
CA ASN A 208 16.62 34.36 5.47
C ASN A 208 16.19 32.96 5.02
N LYS A 209 16.62 31.95 5.77
CA LYS A 209 16.36 30.54 5.43
C LYS A 209 14.89 30.14 5.56
N VAL A 210 14.11 30.80 6.42
CA VAL A 210 12.68 30.49 6.55
C VAL A 210 11.94 30.90 5.28
N ILE A 211 12.19 32.12 4.80
CA ILE A 211 11.64 32.64 3.54
C ILE A 211 12.04 31.76 2.36
N ALA A 212 13.32 31.39 2.31
CA ALA A 212 13.85 30.52 1.26
C ALA A 212 13.16 29.15 1.24
N THR A 213 13.00 28.51 2.40
CA THR A 213 12.29 27.23 2.52
C THR A 213 10.84 27.36 2.09
N ALA A 214 10.13 28.40 2.55
CA ALA A 214 8.74 28.63 2.19
C ALA A 214 8.57 28.80 0.67
N MET A 215 9.48 29.53 0.01
CA MET A 215 9.45 29.70 -1.43
C MET A 215 9.78 28.42 -2.19
N VAL A 216 10.79 27.66 -1.78
CA VAL A 216 11.11 26.36 -2.40
C VAL A 216 9.93 25.40 -2.28
N VAL A 217 9.34 25.27 -1.09
CA VAL A 217 8.15 24.43 -0.86
C VAL A 217 6.99 24.90 -1.73
N SER A 218 6.75 26.21 -1.82
CA SER A 218 5.67 26.77 -2.65
C SER A 218 5.89 26.51 -4.13
N LEU A 219 7.12 26.63 -4.63
CA LEU A 219 7.48 26.32 -6.03
C LEU A 219 7.30 24.83 -6.34
N VAL A 220 7.68 23.95 -5.41
CA VAL A 220 7.48 22.50 -5.56
C VAL A 220 5.99 22.16 -5.57
N ILE A 221 5.20 22.73 -4.66
CA ILE A 221 3.74 22.54 -4.63
C ILE A 221 3.11 23.07 -5.91
N PHE A 222 3.49 24.27 -6.35
CA PHE A 222 2.99 24.85 -7.60
C PHE A 222 3.35 23.96 -8.80
N GLY A 223 4.59 23.50 -8.90
CA GLY A 223 5.02 22.55 -9.94
C GLY A 223 4.24 21.25 -9.92
N TRP A 224 3.97 20.70 -8.73
CA TRP A 224 3.11 19.53 -8.55
C TRP A 224 1.69 19.81 -9.04
N ARG A 225 1.11 20.97 -8.70
CA ARG A 225 -0.24 21.37 -9.14
C ARG A 225 -0.33 21.52 -10.65
N CYS A 226 0.65 22.17 -11.27
CA CYS A 226 0.78 22.23 -12.73
C CYS A 226 0.78 20.84 -13.36
N TRP A 227 1.54 19.90 -12.77
CA TRP A 227 1.58 18.53 -13.25
C TRP A 227 0.24 17.81 -13.09
N THR A 228 -0.43 17.95 -11.94
CA THR A 228 -1.77 17.35 -11.74
C THR A 228 -2.82 17.93 -12.68
N LEU A 229 -2.77 19.24 -12.94
CA LEU A 229 -3.66 19.89 -13.90
C LEU A 229 -3.41 19.39 -15.32
N TYR A 230 -2.15 19.20 -15.70
CA TYR A 230 -1.80 18.60 -16.98
C TYR A 230 -2.34 17.18 -17.09
N ASP A 231 -2.11 16.34 -16.07
CA ASP A 231 -2.58 14.95 -16.03
C ASP A 231 -4.11 14.84 -16.09
N ASP A 232 -4.82 15.70 -15.37
CA ASP A 232 -6.27 15.78 -15.44
C ASP A 232 -6.74 16.27 -16.82
N ALA A 233 -6.13 17.33 -17.36
CA ALA A 233 -6.49 17.93 -18.65
C ALA A 233 -6.37 16.96 -19.83
N VAL A 234 -5.47 15.98 -19.75
CA VAL A 234 -5.32 14.94 -20.77
C VAL A 234 -6.17 13.68 -20.49
N SER A 235 -6.90 13.63 -19.38
CA SER A 235 -7.72 12.47 -18.96
C SER A 235 -9.19 12.59 -19.37
N LEU A 236 -9.85 11.44 -19.50
CA LEU A 236 -11.29 11.31 -19.69
C LEU A 236 -11.97 11.01 -18.37
N PHE A 237 -13.26 11.30 -18.29
CA PHE A 237 -14.07 10.97 -17.11
C PHE A 237 -15.40 10.38 -17.54
N VAL A 238 -15.85 9.32 -16.87
CA VAL A 238 -17.26 8.89 -16.89
C VAL A 238 -17.96 9.59 -15.75
N GLN A 239 -18.92 10.44 -16.06
CA GLN A 239 -19.83 11.04 -15.10
C GLN A 239 -21.14 10.26 -15.10
N VAL A 240 -21.52 9.70 -13.96
CA VAL A 240 -22.76 8.95 -13.75
C VAL A 240 -23.63 9.74 -12.78
N SER A 241 -24.80 10.19 -13.23
CA SER A 241 -25.84 10.71 -12.34
C SER A 241 -26.65 9.55 -11.79
N MET A 242 -26.55 9.27 -10.50
CA MET A 242 -27.35 8.22 -9.87
C MET A 242 -27.70 8.55 -8.42
N HIS A 243 -28.75 7.89 -7.91
CA HIS A 243 -29.04 7.85 -6.49
C HIS A 243 -29.24 6.38 -6.05
N SER A 244 -28.94 6.12 -4.78
CA SER A 244 -28.96 4.78 -4.21
C SER A 244 -29.85 4.74 -2.96
N SER A 245 -30.55 3.63 -2.75
CA SER A 245 -31.30 3.37 -1.51
C SER A 245 -30.40 3.05 -0.32
N VAL A 246 -29.15 2.64 -0.57
CA VAL A 246 -28.17 2.24 0.44
C VAL A 246 -26.88 3.03 0.27
N VAL A 247 -26.18 3.25 1.38
CA VAL A 247 -24.78 3.70 1.32
C VAL A 247 -23.94 2.52 0.81
N GLY A 248 -23.10 2.75 -0.19
CA GLY A 248 -22.32 1.70 -0.82
C GLY A 248 -21.11 2.23 -1.56
N THR A 249 -20.49 1.39 -2.37
CA THR A 249 -19.42 1.80 -3.28
C THR A 249 -19.82 1.44 -4.69
N SER A 250 -19.69 2.39 -5.61
CA SER A 250 -19.85 2.15 -7.03
C SER A 250 -18.50 2.14 -7.72
N LYS A 251 -18.36 1.31 -8.75
CA LYS A 251 -17.08 1.09 -9.42
C LYS A 251 -17.26 1.02 -10.92
N VAL A 252 -16.40 1.71 -11.66
CA VAL A 252 -16.37 1.63 -13.13
C VAL A 252 -15.12 0.89 -13.54
N TYR A 253 -15.28 -0.19 -14.31
CA TYR A 253 -14.19 -0.90 -14.97
C TYR A 253 -14.13 -0.49 -16.44
N TYR A 254 -12.92 -0.45 -16.97
CA TYR A 254 -12.65 -0.13 -18.36
C TYR A 254 -11.71 -1.17 -18.96
N ASP A 255 -12.05 -1.69 -20.13
CA ASP A 255 -11.19 -2.63 -20.83
C ASP A 255 -10.21 -1.89 -21.75
N LEU A 256 -8.91 -2.12 -21.56
CA LEU A 256 -7.84 -1.64 -22.43
C LEU A 256 -7.42 -2.67 -23.49
N GLY A 257 -8.21 -3.72 -23.66
CA GLY A 257 -8.02 -4.87 -24.55
C GLY A 257 -7.46 -6.12 -23.84
N LEU A 258 -7.40 -6.12 -22.51
CA LEU A 258 -6.95 -7.25 -21.69
C LEU A 258 -8.13 -7.94 -20.95
N GLY A 259 -9.36 -7.53 -21.25
CA GLY A 259 -10.56 -7.87 -20.49
C GLY A 259 -10.72 -7.02 -19.22
N MET A 260 -11.80 -7.31 -18.48
CA MET A 260 -12.11 -6.66 -17.21
C MET A 260 -11.19 -7.17 -16.10
N ILE A 261 -10.24 -6.33 -15.67
CA ILE A 261 -9.34 -6.63 -14.55
C ILE A 261 -9.44 -5.56 -13.47
N GLU A 262 -9.18 -5.96 -12.22
CA GLU A 262 -9.30 -5.11 -11.03
C GLU A 262 -8.50 -3.80 -11.14
N LYS A 263 -7.28 -3.89 -11.68
CA LYS A 263 -6.40 -2.75 -11.93
C LYS A 263 -7.02 -1.68 -12.84
N HIS A 264 -7.92 -2.07 -13.74
CA HIS A 264 -8.54 -1.17 -14.70
C HIS A 264 -9.92 -0.72 -14.22
N SER A 265 -9.94 -0.17 -13.02
CA SER A 265 -11.19 0.29 -12.41
C SER A 265 -11.01 1.58 -11.62
N GLN A 266 -12.12 2.27 -11.38
CA GLN A 266 -12.22 3.39 -10.47
C GLN A 266 -13.40 3.20 -9.55
N GLN A 267 -13.17 3.31 -8.24
CA GLN A 267 -14.22 3.22 -7.23
C GLN A 267 -14.56 4.59 -6.64
N ILE A 268 -15.82 4.82 -6.30
CA ILE A 268 -16.31 6.01 -5.60
C ILE A 268 -17.36 5.57 -4.59
N HIS A 269 -17.33 6.19 -3.41
CA HIS A 269 -18.33 5.94 -2.39
C HIS A 269 -19.67 6.62 -2.76
N THR A 270 -20.73 5.83 -2.74
CA THR A 270 -22.08 6.22 -3.13
C THR A 270 -22.88 6.49 -1.86
N THR A 271 -23.44 7.69 -1.75
CA THR A 271 -24.29 8.01 -0.60
C THR A 271 -25.71 7.52 -0.83
N GLY A 272 -26.35 7.01 0.23
CA GLY A 272 -27.76 6.66 0.22
C GLY A 272 -28.61 7.92 0.39
N GLY A 273 -29.68 8.05 -0.40
CA GLY A 273 -30.61 9.19 -0.34
C GLY A 273 -31.53 9.29 -1.55
N GLU A 274 -32.51 10.19 -1.48
CA GLU A 274 -33.52 10.36 -2.53
C GLU A 274 -33.08 11.27 -3.70
N GLY A 275 -31.97 12.01 -3.56
CA GLY A 275 -31.50 12.95 -4.57
C GLY A 275 -30.45 12.36 -5.52
N PHE A 276 -30.54 12.69 -6.81
CA PHE A 276 -29.50 12.38 -7.80
C PHE A 276 -28.18 13.08 -7.45
N GLN A 277 -27.08 12.34 -7.54
CA GLN A 277 -25.74 12.85 -7.39
C GLN A 277 -24.88 12.48 -8.60
N HIS A 278 -23.96 13.37 -8.95
CA HIS A 278 -23.02 13.16 -10.05
C HIS A 278 -21.72 12.56 -9.53
N TYR A 279 -21.46 11.32 -9.90
CA TYR A 279 -20.23 10.60 -9.57
C TYR A 279 -19.31 10.58 -10.78
N ARG A 280 -18.03 10.89 -10.61
CA ARG A 280 -17.09 11.11 -11.72
C ARG A 280 -15.86 10.22 -11.64
N PHE A 281 -15.76 9.25 -12.54
CA PHE A 281 -14.74 8.21 -12.61
C PHE A 281 -13.66 8.57 -13.64
N LYS A 282 -12.40 8.68 -13.23
CA LYS A 282 -11.28 9.00 -14.13
C LYS A 282 -10.91 7.81 -15.03
N LEU A 283 -10.93 8.01 -16.34
CA LEU A 283 -10.50 7.03 -17.33
C LEU A 283 -9.11 7.40 -17.88
N PRO A 284 -8.27 6.40 -18.21
CA PRO A 284 -7.02 6.65 -18.90
C PRO A 284 -7.27 7.16 -20.32
N ASN A 285 -6.39 8.03 -20.82
CA ASN A 285 -6.39 8.44 -22.22
C ASN A 285 -5.74 7.37 -23.10
N LYS A 286 -6.40 6.22 -23.18
CA LYS A 286 -6.02 5.06 -24.00
C LYS A 286 -7.30 4.56 -24.69
N PRO A 287 -7.19 3.79 -25.79
CA PRO A 287 -8.37 3.21 -26.42
C PRO A 287 -9.08 2.22 -25.48
N ILE A 288 -10.36 2.47 -25.20
CA ILE A 288 -11.22 1.69 -24.31
C ILE A 288 -12.22 0.87 -25.12
N TYR A 289 -12.22 -0.44 -24.90
CA TYR A 289 -13.02 -1.41 -25.64
C TYR A 289 -14.39 -1.67 -25.01
N GLU A 290 -14.45 -1.76 -23.69
CA GLU A 290 -15.68 -2.05 -22.93
C GLU A 290 -15.69 -1.23 -21.63
N LEU A 291 -16.89 -0.90 -21.16
CA LEU A 291 -17.13 -0.25 -19.87
C LEU A 291 -18.07 -1.14 -19.04
N ARG A 292 -17.79 -1.29 -17.75
CA ARG A 292 -18.67 -1.96 -16.80
C ARG A 292 -18.90 -1.05 -15.60
N LEU A 293 -20.14 -0.92 -15.16
CA LEU A 293 -20.51 -0.20 -13.95
C LEU A 293 -21.01 -1.21 -12.93
N ASP A 294 -20.34 -1.27 -11.79
CA ASP A 294 -20.79 -1.99 -10.62
C ASP A 294 -21.49 -0.94 -9.73
N PRO A 295 -22.83 -0.89 -9.72
CA PRO A 295 -23.55 0.23 -9.11
C PRO A 295 -23.50 0.19 -7.58
N LEU A 296 -23.36 -0.98 -6.97
CA LEU A 296 -23.27 -1.19 -5.52
C LEU A 296 -22.30 -2.34 -5.21
N THR A 297 -21.98 -2.50 -3.92
CA THR A 297 -21.25 -3.67 -3.38
C THR A 297 -22.15 -4.61 -2.58
N THR A 298 -23.42 -4.26 -2.41
CA THR A 298 -24.42 -4.99 -1.62
C THR A 298 -25.78 -4.88 -2.31
N GLY A 299 -26.77 -5.64 -1.83
CA GLY A 299 -28.17 -5.48 -2.25
C GLY A 299 -28.72 -4.08 -2.03
N GLY A 300 -29.64 -3.67 -2.90
CA GLY A 300 -30.25 -2.33 -2.88
C GLY A 300 -30.92 -1.95 -4.19
N GLN A 301 -31.40 -0.70 -4.27
CA GLN A 301 -31.94 -0.08 -5.48
C GLN A 301 -31.09 1.10 -5.88
N VAL A 302 -30.81 1.21 -7.18
CA VAL A 302 -30.10 2.35 -7.78
C VAL A 302 -30.91 2.88 -8.94
N ARG A 303 -31.09 4.19 -9.00
CA ARG A 303 -31.63 4.85 -10.19
C ARG A 303 -30.53 5.63 -10.89
N ILE A 304 -30.37 5.41 -12.18
CA ILE A 304 -29.36 6.07 -13.02
C ILE A 304 -30.07 7.00 -14.00
N GLY A 305 -29.73 8.28 -13.97
CA GLY A 305 -30.38 9.31 -14.80
C GLY A 305 -29.61 9.64 -16.07
N GLU A 306 -28.28 9.77 -15.98
CA GLU A 306 -27.44 10.09 -17.15
C GLU A 306 -26.04 9.53 -16.99
N ILE A 307 -25.43 9.13 -18.11
CA ILE A 307 -24.02 8.75 -18.17
C ILE A 307 -23.34 9.57 -19.28
N LYS A 308 -22.35 10.39 -18.90
CA LYS A 308 -21.63 11.28 -19.81
C LYS A 308 -20.14 11.01 -19.77
N LEU A 309 -19.50 10.97 -20.94
CA LEU A 309 -18.05 11.05 -21.07
C LEU A 309 -17.66 12.52 -21.14
N THR A 310 -16.92 13.00 -20.16
CA THR A 310 -16.48 14.40 -20.05
C THR A 310 -14.96 14.51 -20.09
N ASN A 311 -14.46 15.68 -20.52
CA ASN A 311 -13.06 16.05 -20.28
C ASN A 311 -12.87 16.52 -18.83
N ALA A 312 -11.67 16.96 -18.47
CA ALA A 312 -11.35 17.51 -17.14
C ALA A 312 -12.23 18.69 -16.69
N PHE A 313 -12.79 19.45 -17.63
CA PHE A 313 -13.54 20.69 -17.41
C PHE A 313 -15.05 20.51 -17.65
N ASP A 314 -15.55 19.29 -17.48
CA ASP A 314 -16.97 18.94 -17.60
C ASP A 314 -17.58 19.22 -18.98
N THR A 315 -16.74 19.42 -20.01
CA THR A 315 -17.21 19.47 -21.39
C THR A 315 -17.61 18.06 -21.81
N VAL A 316 -18.87 17.89 -22.20
CA VAL A 316 -19.41 16.61 -22.68
C VAL A 316 -18.78 16.28 -24.02
N ILE A 317 -18.04 15.18 -24.06
CA ILE A 317 -17.44 14.62 -25.27
C ILE A 317 -18.44 13.68 -25.95
N ARG A 318 -19.13 12.86 -25.16
CA ARG A 318 -20.12 11.89 -25.63
C ARG A 318 -21.10 11.57 -24.52
N GLU A 319 -22.37 11.47 -24.84
CA GLU A 319 -23.40 10.95 -23.94
C GLU A 319 -23.62 9.46 -24.24
N ILE A 320 -23.73 8.64 -23.18
CA ILE A 320 -24.01 7.21 -23.28
C ILE A 320 -25.50 7.03 -23.06
N ASP A 321 -26.16 6.45 -24.06
CA ASP A 321 -27.59 6.17 -23.99
C ASP A 321 -27.85 5.08 -22.96
N LEU A 322 -28.80 5.29 -22.04
CA LEU A 322 -29.14 4.32 -21.01
C LEU A 322 -29.64 2.98 -21.59
N SER A 323 -30.14 2.99 -22.83
CA SER A 323 -30.50 1.78 -23.57
C SER A 323 -29.31 0.89 -23.94
N GLN A 324 -28.06 1.35 -23.77
CA GLN A 324 -26.83 0.56 -23.94
C GLN A 324 -26.46 -0.24 -22.69
N ILE A 325 -27.20 -0.08 -21.59
CA ILE A 325 -26.91 -0.76 -20.32
C ILE A 325 -27.60 -2.12 -20.27
N ARG A 326 -26.86 -3.16 -19.90
CA ARG A 326 -27.37 -4.53 -19.75
C ARG A 326 -27.00 -5.12 -18.39
N PRO A 327 -27.90 -5.90 -17.75
CA PRO A 327 -27.55 -6.64 -16.55
C PRO A 327 -26.56 -7.76 -16.89
N ARG A 328 -25.51 -7.94 -16.06
CA ARG A 328 -24.50 -8.99 -16.26
C ARG A 328 -24.47 -10.01 -15.13
N LYS A 329 -24.31 -9.56 -13.88
CA LYS A 329 -24.20 -10.43 -12.70
C LYS A 329 -24.94 -9.83 -11.52
N GLN A 330 -25.70 -10.65 -10.78
CA GLN A 330 -26.40 -10.27 -9.54
C GLN A 330 -27.33 -9.03 -9.63
N ILE A 331 -27.82 -8.72 -10.83
CA ILE A 331 -28.87 -7.72 -11.05
C ILE A 331 -30.21 -8.46 -11.16
N LYS A 332 -31.17 -8.10 -10.30
CA LYS A 332 -32.50 -8.71 -10.24
C LYS A 332 -33.40 -8.22 -11.38
N SER A 333 -33.40 -6.91 -11.63
CA SER A 333 -34.16 -6.31 -12.74
C SER A 333 -33.59 -4.96 -13.15
N ILE A 334 -33.82 -4.60 -14.42
CA ILE A 334 -33.59 -3.25 -14.95
C ILE A 334 -34.87 -2.76 -15.64
N HIS A 335 -35.30 -1.53 -15.37
CA HIS A 335 -36.44 -0.91 -16.04
C HIS A 335 -36.09 0.53 -16.43
N LEU A 336 -36.26 0.87 -17.71
CA LEU A 336 -36.10 2.24 -18.18
C LEU A 336 -37.46 2.93 -18.14
N VAL A 337 -37.64 3.86 -17.20
CA VAL A 337 -38.89 4.62 -17.01
C VAL A 337 -38.56 6.11 -17.04
N ASN A 338 -39.21 6.88 -17.92
CA ASN A 338 -39.01 8.33 -18.04
C ASN A 338 -37.54 8.76 -18.19
N ASN A 339 -36.77 8.01 -18.99
CA ASN A 339 -35.33 8.24 -19.20
C ASN A 339 -34.47 8.08 -17.93
N ILE A 340 -34.96 7.33 -16.93
CA ILE A 340 -34.25 6.92 -15.73
C ILE A 340 -34.21 5.40 -15.71
N LEU A 341 -33.02 4.83 -15.49
CA LEU A 341 -32.83 3.40 -15.37
C LEU A 341 -32.94 2.98 -13.89
N ASP A 342 -34.04 2.32 -13.55
CA ASP A 342 -34.26 1.66 -12.26
C ASP A 342 -33.55 0.31 -12.24
N VAL A 343 -32.58 0.15 -11.35
CA VAL A 343 -31.78 -1.08 -11.18
C VAL A 343 -32.04 -1.65 -9.80
N SER A 344 -32.54 -2.89 -9.75
CA SER A 344 -32.68 -3.65 -8.51
C SER A 344 -31.56 -4.68 -8.41
N VAL A 345 -30.80 -4.62 -7.31
CA VAL A 345 -29.70 -5.53 -7.00
C VAL A 345 -30.19 -6.60 -6.02
N ALA A 346 -29.73 -7.85 -6.17
CA ALA A 346 -30.10 -8.96 -5.27
C ALA A 346 -29.64 -8.71 -3.81
N GLU A 347 -30.40 -9.16 -2.82
CA GLU A 347 -30.13 -8.88 -1.40
C GLU A 347 -28.81 -9.47 -0.89
N ASP A 348 -28.42 -10.62 -1.43
CA ASP A 348 -27.18 -11.36 -1.17
C ASP A 348 -26.06 -11.06 -2.18
N ALA A 349 -26.21 -10.01 -3.00
CA ALA A 349 -25.21 -9.63 -3.98
C ALA A 349 -23.90 -9.18 -3.33
N ASP A 350 -22.78 -9.70 -3.82
CA ASP A 350 -21.41 -9.33 -3.44
C ASP A 350 -20.63 -8.67 -4.60
N ASP A 351 -21.12 -8.81 -5.84
CA ASP A 351 -20.49 -8.35 -7.08
C ASP A 351 -21.55 -8.07 -8.18
N PRO A 352 -22.44 -7.06 -8.00
CA PRO A 352 -23.44 -6.72 -8.98
C PRO A 352 -22.85 -5.91 -10.13
N GLN A 353 -23.15 -6.31 -11.37
CA GLN A 353 -22.48 -5.80 -12.57
C GLN A 353 -23.49 -5.38 -13.64
N LEU A 354 -23.30 -4.16 -14.16
CA LEU A 354 -23.95 -3.64 -15.36
C LEU A 354 -22.90 -3.48 -16.47
N ALA A 355 -23.14 -4.10 -17.62
CA ALA A 355 -22.34 -3.88 -18.81
C ALA A 355 -22.82 -2.62 -19.53
N ILE A 356 -21.90 -1.81 -20.03
CA ILE A 356 -22.17 -0.67 -20.91
C ILE A 356 -21.66 -1.03 -22.30
N GLU A 357 -22.59 -1.36 -23.20
CA GLU A 357 -22.26 -1.75 -24.57
C GLU A 357 -21.85 -0.53 -25.39
N LEU A 358 -20.57 -0.46 -25.76
CA LEU A 358 -20.05 0.62 -26.58
C LEU A 358 -20.24 0.30 -28.06
N ASN A 359 -20.86 1.22 -28.81
CA ASN A 359 -20.95 1.15 -30.28
C ASN A 359 -19.56 1.44 -30.94
N GLY A 360 -18.56 0.61 -30.65
CA GLY A 360 -17.19 0.71 -31.14
C GLY A 360 -16.17 1.30 -30.15
N LEU A 361 -14.89 1.13 -30.49
CA LEU A 361 -13.72 1.53 -29.69
C LEU A 361 -13.76 3.03 -29.31
N LEU A 362 -13.74 3.31 -28.01
CA LEU A 362 -13.55 4.67 -27.50
C LEU A 362 -12.07 5.04 -27.57
N ASN A 363 -11.63 5.57 -28.72
CA ASN A 363 -10.26 6.04 -28.92
C ASN A 363 -10.17 7.56 -29.03
N PHE A 364 -9.68 8.17 -27.96
CA PHE A 364 -9.44 9.60 -27.85
C PHE A 364 -7.95 9.97 -27.76
N GLU A 365 -7.05 8.98 -27.94
CA GLU A 365 -5.61 9.16 -27.83
C GLU A 365 -5.12 10.20 -28.85
N GLY A 366 -4.53 11.30 -28.37
CA GLY A 366 -4.09 12.43 -29.19
C GLY A 366 -5.21 13.24 -29.86
N LYS A 367 -6.48 12.92 -29.60
CA LYS A 367 -7.66 13.57 -30.21
C LYS A 367 -8.41 14.51 -29.26
N LEU A 368 -8.13 14.44 -27.96
CA LEU A 368 -8.69 15.39 -27.01
C LEU A 368 -8.05 16.77 -27.24
N PRO A 369 -8.81 17.80 -27.61
CA PRO A 369 -8.28 19.15 -27.66
C PRO A 369 -7.82 19.51 -26.24
N PHE A 370 -6.53 19.82 -26.08
CA PHE A 370 -6.06 20.34 -24.80
C PHE A 370 -6.80 21.66 -24.56
N PRO A 371 -7.58 21.79 -23.47
CA PRO A 371 -8.41 22.96 -23.20
C PRO A 371 -7.50 24.11 -22.76
N LEU A 372 -6.81 24.69 -23.75
CA LEU A 372 -5.65 25.55 -23.53
C LEU A 372 -6.06 26.85 -22.84
N LYS A 373 -7.25 27.37 -23.17
CA LYS A 373 -7.82 28.57 -22.56
C LYS A 373 -8.22 28.33 -21.11
N GLU A 374 -8.98 27.27 -20.83
CA GLU A 374 -9.47 26.93 -19.48
C GLU A 374 -8.30 26.51 -18.57
N SER A 375 -7.35 25.74 -19.12
CA SER A 375 -6.14 25.33 -18.41
C SER A 375 -5.24 26.52 -18.12
N LEU A 376 -5.03 27.43 -19.07
CA LEU A 376 -4.23 28.64 -18.87
C LEU A 376 -4.90 29.58 -17.86
N LEU A 377 -6.22 29.77 -17.96
CA LEU A 377 -6.96 30.59 -16.99
C LEU A 377 -6.87 30.00 -15.58
N LYS A 378 -7.08 28.69 -15.44
CA LYS A 378 -6.95 27.99 -14.16
C LYS A 378 -5.52 28.07 -13.62
N LEU A 379 -4.52 27.90 -14.48
CA LEU A 379 -3.11 28.05 -14.12
C LEU A 379 -2.78 29.48 -13.69
N MET A 380 -3.28 30.49 -14.39
CA MET A 380 -3.09 31.90 -14.03
C MET A 380 -3.78 32.24 -12.71
N MET A 381 -5.01 31.77 -12.48
CA MET A 381 -5.71 31.96 -11.21
C MET A 381 -4.99 31.26 -10.06
N GLU A 382 -4.57 30.00 -10.24
CA GLU A 382 -3.79 29.28 -9.23
C GLU A 382 -2.44 29.98 -8.99
N ALA A 383 -1.74 30.41 -10.04
CA ALA A 383 -0.47 31.13 -9.91
C ALA A 383 -0.65 32.48 -9.19
N ALA A 384 -1.68 33.25 -9.52
CA ALA A 384 -2.01 34.51 -8.85
C ALA A 384 -2.35 34.28 -7.37
N PHE A 385 -3.14 33.24 -7.07
CA PHE A 385 -3.45 32.84 -5.70
C PHE A 385 -2.20 32.42 -4.93
N TYR A 386 -1.32 31.60 -5.52
CA TYR A 386 -0.05 31.19 -4.90
C TYR A 386 0.88 32.38 -4.68
N LEU A 387 1.02 33.27 -5.66
CA LEU A 387 1.83 34.48 -5.53
C LEU A 387 1.28 35.40 -4.45
N LEU A 388 -0.04 35.59 -4.39
CA LEU A 388 -0.69 36.36 -3.32
C LEU A 388 -0.48 35.69 -1.96
N PHE A 389 -0.70 34.39 -1.85
CA PHE A 389 -0.53 33.62 -0.61
C PHE A 389 0.90 33.69 -0.10
N VAL A 390 1.89 33.47 -0.97
CA VAL A 390 3.32 33.58 -0.63
C VAL A 390 3.65 35.03 -0.25
N SER A 391 3.21 36.02 -1.01
CA SER A 391 3.48 37.44 -0.72
C SER A 391 2.89 37.86 0.62
N VAL A 392 1.64 37.51 0.90
CA VAL A 392 0.98 37.76 2.18
C VAL A 392 1.70 37.02 3.31
N SER A 393 2.05 35.75 3.12
CA SER A 393 2.80 34.97 4.11
C SER A 393 4.16 35.59 4.41
N LEU A 394 4.86 36.11 3.41
CA LEU A 394 6.13 36.81 3.56
C LEU A 394 5.98 38.16 4.27
N LEU A 395 4.93 38.91 3.97
CA LEU A 395 4.62 40.17 4.66
C LEU A 395 4.28 39.93 6.13
N LEU A 396 3.44 38.92 6.39
CA LEU A 396 3.12 38.48 7.75
C LEU A 396 4.37 38.00 8.47
N TRP A 397 5.20 37.18 7.83
CA TRP A 397 6.47 36.73 8.41
C TRP A 397 7.43 37.89 8.70
N ARG A 398 7.53 38.89 7.80
CA ARG A 398 8.40 40.05 8.00
C ARG A 398 7.91 40.92 9.16
N LYS A 399 6.59 41.03 9.36
CA LYS A 399 5.99 41.85 10.41
C LYS A 399 5.88 41.14 11.76
N TRP A 400 5.65 39.82 11.76
CA TRP A 400 5.28 39.03 12.93
C TRP A 400 6.08 37.73 13.10
N GLY A 401 7.15 37.53 12.33
CA GLY A 401 7.93 36.28 12.35
C GLY A 401 8.53 35.96 13.72
N ASP A 402 9.00 36.97 14.44
CA ASP A 402 9.53 36.79 15.80
C ASP A 402 8.40 36.37 16.77
N VAL A 403 7.24 37.02 16.69
CA VAL A 403 6.05 36.63 17.48
C VAL A 403 5.60 35.20 17.16
N PHE A 404 5.66 34.79 15.89
CA PHE A 404 5.33 33.42 15.50
C PHE A 404 6.34 32.40 16.06
N LEU A 405 7.64 32.72 16.01
CA LEU A 405 8.69 31.88 16.59
C LEU A 405 8.57 31.80 18.12
N GLU A 406 8.29 32.91 18.79
CA GLU A 406 8.01 32.96 20.23
C GLU A 406 6.75 32.15 20.59
N GLY A 407 5.71 32.24 19.77
CA GLY A 407 4.49 31.44 19.91
C GLY A 407 4.78 29.94 19.74
N LEU A 408 5.59 29.56 18.76
CA LEU A 408 6.04 28.16 18.59
C LEU A 408 6.88 27.71 19.77
N ASP A 409 7.81 28.53 20.25
CA ASP A 409 8.69 28.21 21.38
C ASP A 409 7.94 28.31 22.73
N SER A 410 6.66 28.72 22.73
CA SER A 410 5.85 28.86 23.95
C SER A 410 5.63 27.51 24.66
N PRO A 411 5.53 27.51 26.01
CA PRO A 411 5.24 26.28 26.77
C PRO A 411 3.90 25.63 26.37
N PHE A 412 2.94 26.43 25.89
CA PHE A 412 1.66 25.89 25.43
C PHE A 412 1.86 24.97 24.22
N VAL A 413 2.53 25.45 23.17
CA VAL A 413 2.77 24.67 21.95
C VAL A 413 3.76 23.53 22.19
N GLN A 414 4.80 23.77 22.99
CA GLN A 414 5.88 22.80 23.20
C GLN A 414 5.54 21.71 24.22
N GLU A 415 4.70 21.99 25.22
CA GLU A 415 4.42 21.05 26.31
C GLU A 415 2.93 20.67 26.38
N LYS A 416 2.02 21.66 26.42
CA LYS A 416 0.58 21.39 26.63
C LYS A 416 -0.09 20.78 25.41
N MET A 417 0.12 21.31 24.21
CA MET A 417 -0.49 20.78 22.98
C MET A 417 -0.16 19.30 22.73
N PRO A 418 1.11 18.85 22.82
CA PRO A 418 1.41 17.43 22.70
C PRO A 418 0.68 16.55 23.71
N LEU A 419 0.52 17.00 24.96
CA LEU A 419 -0.24 16.27 25.98
C LEU A 419 -1.73 16.21 25.64
N ILE A 420 -2.29 17.29 25.07
CA ILE A 420 -3.67 17.31 24.57
C ILE A 420 -3.85 16.29 23.44
N TYR A 421 -2.90 16.19 22.50
CA TYR A 421 -2.96 15.19 21.42
C TYR A 421 -2.98 13.78 21.98
N LEU A 422 -2.07 13.46 22.90
CA LEU A 422 -1.96 12.15 23.53
C LEU A 422 -3.18 11.80 24.38
N GLY A 423 -3.70 12.76 25.16
CA GLY A 423 -4.91 12.58 25.95
C GLY A 423 -6.14 12.34 25.06
N THR A 424 -6.24 13.07 23.95
CA THR A 424 -7.33 12.90 22.98
C THR A 424 -7.23 11.55 22.28
N ALA A 425 -6.04 11.17 21.81
CA ALA A 425 -5.79 9.86 21.20
C ALA A 425 -6.18 8.73 22.17
N LEU A 426 -5.76 8.80 23.44
CA LEU A 426 -6.15 7.83 24.46
C LEU A 426 -7.68 7.80 24.67
N GLY A 427 -8.33 8.96 24.74
CA GLY A 427 -9.79 9.05 24.84
C GLY A 427 -10.51 8.39 23.67
N LEU A 428 -10.02 8.58 22.45
CA LEU A 428 -10.55 7.95 21.24
C LEU A 428 -10.31 6.43 21.21
N ILE A 429 -9.13 5.97 21.64
CA ILE A 429 -8.80 4.55 21.79
C ILE A 429 -9.78 3.88 22.76
N LEU A 430 -10.02 4.50 23.92
CA LEU A 430 -10.99 4.01 24.89
C LEU A 430 -12.41 4.02 24.31
N ALA A 431 -12.84 5.12 23.69
CA ALA A 431 -14.15 5.20 23.07
C ALA A 431 -14.38 4.06 22.05
N MET A 432 -13.40 3.78 21.19
CA MET A 432 -13.48 2.68 20.23
C MET A 432 -13.54 1.31 20.94
N GLY A 433 -12.71 1.10 21.96
CA GLY A 433 -12.70 -0.14 22.73
C GLY A 433 -14.00 -0.44 23.47
N PHE A 434 -14.68 0.58 23.98
CA PHE A 434 -15.96 0.45 24.70
C PHE A 434 -17.18 0.39 23.77
N ILE A 435 -17.18 1.08 22.63
CA ILE A 435 -18.37 1.21 21.78
C ILE A 435 -18.43 0.14 20.69
N SER A 436 -17.29 -0.32 20.18
CA SER A 436 -17.26 -1.29 19.08
C SER A 436 -17.80 -2.66 19.52
N GLY A 437 -18.62 -3.28 18.66
CA GLY A 437 -19.22 -4.59 18.87
C GLY A 437 -18.20 -5.72 19.08
N LEU A 438 -18.67 -6.88 19.52
CA LEU A 438 -17.86 -8.10 19.56
C LEU A 438 -17.67 -8.63 18.13
N ASP A 439 -16.47 -9.10 17.79
CA ASP A 439 -16.15 -9.70 16.49
C ASP A 439 -16.31 -8.77 15.27
N VAL A 440 -16.19 -7.45 15.48
CA VAL A 440 -16.17 -6.45 14.38
C VAL A 440 -14.76 -6.09 13.95
N ASN A 441 -13.77 -6.41 14.79
CA ASN A 441 -12.36 -6.15 14.56
C ASN A 441 -11.67 -7.44 14.07
N PRO A 442 -10.64 -7.33 13.21
CA PRO A 442 -9.96 -8.50 12.65
C PRO A 442 -9.45 -9.46 13.71
N ASP A 443 -9.80 -10.73 13.55
CA ASP A 443 -9.33 -11.88 14.35
C ASP A 443 -9.53 -11.77 15.87
N GLU A 444 -10.31 -10.78 16.34
CA GLU A 444 -10.41 -10.47 17.76
C GLU A 444 -11.11 -11.59 18.53
N TRP A 445 -12.30 -12.00 18.09
CA TRP A 445 -13.05 -13.07 18.77
C TRP A 445 -12.55 -14.45 18.39
N ASN A 446 -12.56 -14.78 17.09
CA ASN A 446 -12.27 -16.13 16.59
C ASN A 446 -10.78 -16.51 16.64
N GLY A 447 -9.90 -15.59 17.03
CA GLY A 447 -8.47 -15.84 17.19
C GLY A 447 -7.95 -15.40 18.55
N HIS A 448 -7.82 -14.08 18.77
CA HIS A 448 -7.09 -13.53 19.91
C HIS A 448 -7.75 -13.83 21.27
N ILE A 449 -9.05 -13.57 21.44
CA ILE A 449 -9.76 -13.78 22.71
C ILE A 449 -9.80 -15.26 23.09
N LYS A 450 -10.07 -16.15 22.12
CA LYS A 450 -10.08 -17.60 22.36
C LYS A 450 -8.68 -18.12 22.72
N ALA A 451 -7.62 -17.61 22.08
CA ALA A 451 -6.25 -17.90 22.49
C ALA A 451 -5.94 -17.40 23.91
N ALA A 452 -6.35 -16.18 24.26
CA ALA A 452 -6.16 -15.62 25.59
C ALA A 452 -6.87 -16.44 26.69
N ALA A 453 -8.06 -16.99 26.41
CA ALA A 453 -8.84 -17.75 27.40
C ALA A 453 -8.05 -18.91 28.03
N TYR A 454 -7.11 -19.52 27.30
CA TYR A 454 -6.23 -20.56 27.83
C TYR A 454 -5.44 -20.10 29.07
N TYR A 455 -4.95 -18.86 29.10
CA TYR A 455 -4.16 -18.33 30.21
C TYR A 455 -4.97 -17.91 31.44
N ILE A 456 -6.29 -18.09 31.44
CA ILE A 456 -7.13 -17.85 32.63
C ILE A 456 -6.68 -18.80 33.75
N GLN A 457 -6.53 -20.09 33.42
CA GLN A 457 -6.18 -21.15 34.36
C GLN A 457 -4.71 -21.59 34.25
N ASN A 458 -4.03 -21.24 33.15
CA ASN A 458 -2.66 -21.69 32.87
C ASN A 458 -1.64 -20.55 32.98
N TRP A 459 -0.39 -20.90 33.22
CA TRP A 459 0.76 -19.97 33.27
C TRP A 459 1.81 -20.25 32.20
N LEU A 460 1.79 -21.45 31.62
CA LEU A 460 2.78 -21.92 30.65
C LEU A 460 2.11 -22.23 29.32
N SER A 461 2.85 -22.02 28.23
CA SER A 461 2.35 -22.28 26.88
C SER A 461 1.90 -23.73 26.70
N PRO A 462 0.85 -23.98 25.91
CA PRO A 462 0.37 -25.33 25.63
C PRO A 462 1.25 -26.03 24.58
N ALA A 463 1.13 -27.35 24.51
CA ALA A 463 1.56 -28.11 23.33
C ALA A 463 0.63 -27.79 22.14
N VAL A 464 1.13 -27.95 20.92
CA VAL A 464 0.35 -27.73 19.69
C VAL A 464 -0.85 -28.68 19.60
N ASP A 465 -0.69 -29.91 20.07
CA ASP A 465 -1.67 -31.00 20.09
C ASP A 465 -2.52 -31.04 21.38
N ASP A 466 -2.44 -30.00 22.22
CA ASP A 466 -3.23 -29.93 23.45
C ASP A 466 -4.74 -29.79 23.15
N PRO A 467 -5.60 -30.72 23.62
CA PRO A 467 -7.03 -30.67 23.35
C PRO A 467 -7.71 -29.40 23.90
N ARG A 468 -7.11 -28.74 24.90
CA ARG A 468 -7.65 -27.52 25.54
C ARG A 468 -7.61 -26.30 24.64
N ILE A 469 -6.79 -26.31 23.59
CA ILE A 469 -6.62 -25.16 22.68
C ILE A 469 -7.34 -25.29 21.36
N VAL A 470 -8.04 -26.41 21.11
CA VAL A 470 -8.72 -26.68 19.83
C VAL A 470 -9.70 -25.55 19.47
N ASN A 471 -10.42 -25.01 20.45
CA ASN A 471 -11.35 -23.90 20.22
C ASN A 471 -10.66 -22.59 19.78
N SER A 472 -9.34 -22.46 19.98
CA SER A 472 -8.55 -21.29 19.55
C SER A 472 -8.00 -21.42 18.13
N ILE A 473 -8.16 -22.58 17.48
CA ILE A 473 -7.69 -22.81 16.12
C ILE A 473 -8.67 -22.17 15.14
N SER A 474 -8.16 -21.29 14.27
CA SER A 474 -8.96 -20.56 13.29
C SER A 474 -9.35 -21.44 12.09
N VAL A 475 -10.18 -20.90 11.20
CA VAL A 475 -10.57 -21.56 9.93
C VAL A 475 -9.35 -21.86 9.04
N PHE A 476 -8.27 -21.10 9.19
CA PHE A 476 -6.98 -21.33 8.51
C PHE A 476 -6.20 -22.51 9.13
N GLY A 477 -6.71 -23.11 10.21
CA GLY A 477 -6.04 -24.17 10.94
C GLY A 477 -4.87 -23.69 11.78
N VAL A 478 -4.82 -22.40 12.15
CA VAL A 478 -3.72 -21.84 12.97
C VAL A 478 -4.22 -21.29 14.30
N SER A 479 -3.40 -21.41 15.34
CA SER A 479 -3.65 -20.79 16.64
C SER A 479 -2.51 -19.86 17.04
N TYR A 480 -2.84 -18.71 17.62
CA TYR A 480 -1.83 -17.78 18.15
C TYR A 480 -1.03 -18.36 19.34
N LEU A 481 -1.54 -19.40 20.00
CA LEU A 481 -0.85 -20.10 21.10
C LEU A 481 0.33 -20.95 20.61
N TRP A 482 0.47 -21.16 19.30
CA TRP A 482 1.64 -21.82 18.72
C TRP A 482 2.85 -20.89 18.60
N HIS A 483 2.72 -19.62 18.96
CA HIS A 483 3.85 -18.71 19.06
C HIS A 483 4.25 -18.53 20.52
N ILE A 484 5.54 -18.30 20.76
CA ILE A 484 6.10 -18.03 22.10
C ILE A 484 5.79 -16.61 22.62
N ASP A 485 4.74 -15.98 22.10
CA ASP A 485 4.41 -14.59 22.34
C ASP A 485 3.86 -14.41 23.77
N PRO A 486 4.61 -13.71 24.67
CA PRO A 486 4.18 -13.54 26.05
C PRO A 486 2.98 -12.60 26.20
N PHE A 487 2.56 -11.93 25.11
CA PHE A 487 1.45 -10.99 25.09
C PHE A 487 0.16 -11.54 25.72
N TYR A 488 -0.27 -12.75 25.33
CA TYR A 488 -1.53 -13.33 25.81
C TYR A 488 -1.49 -13.65 27.30
N LEU A 489 -0.36 -14.14 27.80
CA LEU A 489 -0.15 -14.38 29.23
C LEU A 489 -0.27 -13.07 30.00
N PHE A 490 0.48 -12.03 29.60
CA PHE A 490 0.46 -10.74 30.27
C PHE A 490 -0.93 -10.11 30.25
N ALA A 491 -1.59 -10.09 29.09
CA ALA A 491 -2.92 -9.53 28.95
C ALA A 491 -3.90 -10.15 29.94
N VAL A 492 -3.95 -11.49 30.00
CA VAL A 492 -4.91 -12.22 30.84
C VAL A 492 -4.60 -12.06 32.31
N LYS A 493 -3.33 -12.12 32.72
CA LYS A 493 -2.98 -11.89 34.13
C LYS A 493 -3.28 -10.45 34.56
N THR A 494 -3.15 -9.46 33.66
CA THR A 494 -3.63 -8.10 33.95
C THR A 494 -5.16 -8.02 34.05
N THR A 495 -5.92 -8.81 33.28
CA THR A 495 -7.39 -8.80 33.40
C THR A 495 -7.89 -9.23 34.78
N GLN A 496 -7.15 -10.08 35.50
CA GLN A 496 -7.55 -10.52 36.85
C GLN A 496 -7.56 -9.36 37.86
N VAL A 497 -6.74 -8.33 37.64
CA VAL A 497 -6.76 -7.10 38.45
C VAL A 497 -7.96 -6.22 38.09
N LEU A 498 -8.36 -6.23 36.81
CA LEU A 498 -9.47 -5.42 36.29
C LEU A 498 -10.86 -6.05 36.50
N SER A 499 -10.95 -7.31 36.94
CA SER A 499 -12.22 -8.02 37.08
C SER A 499 -13.16 -7.40 38.11
N GLY A 500 -12.65 -6.64 39.07
CA GLY A 500 -13.47 -5.87 40.02
C GLY A 500 -14.08 -4.59 39.43
N ILE A 501 -13.61 -4.12 38.27
CA ILE A 501 -14.04 -2.85 37.65
C ILE A 501 -14.89 -3.12 36.41
N VAL A 502 -14.50 -4.10 35.60
CA VAL A 502 -15.16 -4.43 34.32
C VAL A 502 -15.50 -5.91 34.31
N SER A 503 -16.78 -6.25 34.15
CA SER A 503 -17.29 -7.63 34.15
C SER A 503 -16.91 -8.40 32.89
N ASP A 504 -16.92 -7.75 31.74
CA ASP A 504 -16.72 -8.39 30.44
C ASP A 504 -15.25 -8.73 30.18
N PHE A 505 -14.97 -10.03 29.98
CA PHE A 505 -13.60 -10.51 29.78
C PHE A 505 -12.93 -9.91 28.54
N TYR A 506 -13.64 -9.85 27.41
CA TYR A 506 -13.10 -9.28 26.18
C TYR A 506 -12.76 -7.79 26.35
N LEU A 507 -13.60 -7.03 27.07
CA LEU A 507 -13.38 -5.61 27.31
C LEU A 507 -12.15 -5.38 28.21
N ARG A 508 -11.95 -6.23 29.23
CA ARG A 508 -10.70 -6.20 30.03
C ARG A 508 -9.46 -6.43 29.17
N LEU A 509 -9.54 -7.32 28.17
CA LEU A 509 -8.45 -7.55 27.23
C LEU A 509 -8.20 -6.33 26.31
N ARG A 510 -9.25 -5.66 25.82
CA ARG A 510 -9.10 -4.38 25.09
C ARG A 510 -8.44 -3.30 25.96
N LEU A 511 -8.84 -3.22 27.23
CA LEU A 511 -8.26 -2.28 28.20
C LEU A 511 -6.78 -2.55 28.50
N PHE A 512 -6.32 -3.79 28.37
CA PHE A 512 -4.88 -4.08 28.45
C PHE A 512 -4.10 -3.38 27.32
N ASN A 513 -4.60 -3.44 26.08
CA ASN A 513 -3.99 -2.71 24.97
C ASN A 513 -4.04 -1.19 25.23
N ALA A 514 -5.18 -0.65 25.64
CA ALA A 514 -5.28 0.77 26.00
C ALA A 514 -4.29 1.17 27.12
N PHE A 515 -4.03 0.27 28.09
CA PHE A 515 -3.05 0.48 29.15
C PHE A 515 -1.60 0.53 28.65
N LEU A 516 -1.25 -0.28 27.63
CA LEU A 516 0.05 -0.19 26.97
C LEU A 516 0.24 1.19 26.32
N PHE A 517 -0.79 1.71 25.63
CA PHE A 517 -0.74 3.05 25.06
C PHE A 517 -0.63 4.13 26.15
N LEU A 518 -1.45 4.04 27.21
CA LEU A 518 -1.36 4.94 28.37
C LEU A 518 0.04 4.94 28.97
N SER A 519 0.71 3.78 29.05
CA SER A 519 2.07 3.68 29.55
C SER A 519 3.06 4.49 28.68
N LEU A 520 2.92 4.47 27.35
CA LEU A 520 3.71 5.34 26.46
C LEU A 520 3.40 6.82 26.70
N VAL A 521 2.13 7.17 26.87
CA VAL A 521 1.70 8.54 27.18
C VAL A 521 2.32 9.03 28.48
N LEU A 522 2.27 8.23 29.55
CA LEU A 522 2.86 8.57 30.84
C LEU A 522 4.38 8.70 30.77
N VAL A 523 5.06 7.78 30.06
CA VAL A 523 6.50 7.84 29.85
C VAL A 523 6.88 9.12 29.13
N ILE A 524 6.17 9.52 28.07
CA ILE A 524 6.43 10.79 27.36
C ILE A 524 6.07 12.00 28.23
N ALA A 525 4.93 11.98 28.91
CA ALA A 525 4.46 13.09 29.73
C ALA A 525 5.44 13.42 30.85
N ALA A 526 5.98 12.40 31.53
CA ALA A 526 7.00 12.55 32.58
C ALA A 526 8.29 13.24 32.08
N GLN A 527 8.52 13.24 30.77
CA GLN A 527 9.72 13.81 30.15
C GLN A 527 9.39 14.78 29.01
N ILE A 528 8.20 15.41 29.03
CA ILE A 528 7.68 16.15 27.87
C ILE A 528 8.61 17.27 27.41
N LYS A 529 9.28 17.94 28.36
CA LYS A 529 10.24 19.02 28.09
C LYS A 529 11.36 18.59 27.12
N ARG A 530 11.81 17.34 27.22
CA ARG A 530 12.86 16.75 26.38
C ARG A 530 12.34 15.89 25.21
N SER A 531 11.18 15.25 25.36
CA SER A 531 10.69 14.23 24.40
C SER A 531 9.47 14.66 23.56
N LYS A 532 8.99 15.90 23.65
CA LYS A 532 7.86 16.43 22.84
C LYS A 532 7.94 16.14 21.34
N TRP A 533 9.15 16.13 20.76
CA TRP A 533 9.34 15.86 19.34
C TRP A 533 9.09 14.39 18.96
N MET A 534 9.00 13.48 19.94
CA MET A 534 8.65 12.07 19.74
C MET A 534 7.13 11.85 19.64
N VAL A 535 6.32 12.80 20.11
CA VAL A 535 4.84 12.71 20.13
C VAL A 535 4.24 12.44 18.73
N PRO A 536 4.73 13.07 17.64
CA PRO A 536 4.23 12.80 16.29
C PRO A 536 4.21 11.31 15.93
N PHE A 537 5.13 10.49 16.42
CA PHE A 537 5.15 9.05 16.12
C PHE A 537 3.99 8.26 16.75
N LEU A 538 3.33 8.82 17.77
CA LEU A 538 2.12 8.24 18.37
C LEU A 538 0.82 8.76 17.72
N VAL A 539 0.90 9.81 16.90
CA VAL A 539 -0.29 10.48 16.30
C VAL A 539 -0.24 10.60 14.78
N ILE A 540 0.83 10.11 14.14
CA ILE A 540 1.03 10.11 12.68
C ILE A 540 0.04 9.23 11.94
N SER A 541 -0.47 8.19 12.60
CA SER A 541 -1.39 7.25 12.00
C SER A 541 -2.52 6.94 12.98
N PRO A 542 -3.80 7.04 12.55
CA PRO A 542 -4.92 6.58 13.35
C PRO A 542 -4.98 5.05 13.43
N GLN A 543 -4.31 4.33 12.52
CA GLN A 543 -4.21 2.87 12.58
C GLN A 543 -3.45 2.42 13.84
N VAL A 544 -2.46 3.21 14.30
CA VAL A 544 -1.81 2.97 15.59
C VAL A 544 -2.85 2.98 16.70
N TRP A 545 -3.73 3.99 16.75
CA TRP A 545 -4.79 4.08 17.75
C TRP A 545 -5.77 2.91 17.63
N TYR A 546 -6.10 2.52 16.41
CA TYR A 546 -7.01 1.41 16.17
C TYR A 546 -6.46 0.10 16.75
N VAL A 547 -5.20 -0.23 16.49
CA VAL A 547 -4.53 -1.41 17.05
C VAL A 547 -4.51 -1.40 18.59
N PHE A 548 -4.46 -0.24 19.24
CA PHE A 548 -4.55 -0.16 20.70
C PHE A 548 -5.98 -0.20 21.27
N SER A 549 -7.00 -0.07 20.42
CA SER A 549 -8.41 0.01 20.83
C SER A 549 -9.12 -1.33 20.95
N TYR A 550 -8.61 -2.38 20.29
CA TYR A 550 -9.16 -3.73 20.35
C TYR A 550 -8.07 -4.76 20.72
N PHE A 551 -8.47 -5.97 21.08
CA PHE A 551 -7.53 -6.99 21.54
C PHE A 551 -6.85 -7.70 20.37
N ASN A 552 -5.55 -7.47 20.23
CA ASN A 552 -4.66 -8.09 19.25
C ASN A 552 -3.21 -8.04 19.73
N ASN A 553 -2.35 -8.86 19.14
CA ASN A 553 -0.93 -8.93 19.51
C ASN A 553 0.00 -8.04 18.66
N ASP A 554 -0.51 -7.10 17.86
CA ASP A 554 0.32 -6.09 17.16
C ASP A 554 0.72 -4.93 18.08
N ALA A 555 -0.15 -4.58 19.03
CA ALA A 555 0.06 -3.48 19.97
C ALA A 555 1.35 -3.65 20.81
N PHE A 556 1.60 -4.87 21.28
CA PHE A 556 2.69 -5.18 22.20
C PHE A 556 4.11 -5.09 21.60
N PRO A 557 4.45 -5.75 20.48
CA PRO A 557 5.77 -5.59 19.88
C PRO A 557 6.02 -4.15 19.44
N TRP A 558 5.00 -3.44 18.97
CA TRP A 558 5.13 -2.01 18.67
C TRP A 558 5.41 -1.16 19.91
N PHE A 559 4.68 -1.39 21.01
CA PHE A 559 4.91 -0.76 22.31
C PHE A 559 6.37 -0.92 22.77
N ILE A 560 6.88 -2.15 22.73
CA ILE A 560 8.26 -2.46 23.12
C ILE A 560 9.28 -1.80 22.18
N ALA A 561 9.07 -1.86 20.86
CA ALA A 561 9.94 -1.21 19.89
C ALA A 561 9.99 0.32 20.10
N MET A 562 8.85 0.92 20.44
CA MET A 562 8.74 2.35 20.72
C MET A 562 9.49 2.71 22.02
N LEU A 563 9.34 1.93 23.10
CA LEU A 563 10.16 2.10 24.32
C LEU A 563 11.66 1.98 24.06
N LEU A 564 12.09 0.97 23.29
CA LEU A 564 13.50 0.78 22.93
C LEU A 564 14.03 1.97 22.12
N ALA A 565 13.26 2.46 21.16
CA ALA A 565 13.63 3.64 20.39
C ALA A 565 13.77 4.89 21.28
N MET A 566 12.88 5.08 22.28
CA MET A 566 13.00 6.17 23.26
C MET A 566 14.27 6.02 24.10
N GLN A 567 14.58 4.79 24.54
CA GLN A 567 15.80 4.49 25.29
C GLN A 567 17.07 4.77 24.46
N VAL A 568 17.05 4.46 23.18
CA VAL A 568 18.19 4.72 22.27
C VAL A 568 18.38 6.22 22.06
N VAL A 569 17.30 6.96 21.87
CA VAL A 569 17.36 8.33 21.37
C VAL A 569 17.52 9.37 22.46
N ASP A 570 16.90 9.19 23.62
CA ASP A 570 17.00 10.14 24.72
C ASP A 570 18.39 10.03 25.41
N PRO A 571 19.20 11.11 25.44
CA PRO A 571 20.50 11.10 26.10
C PRO A 571 20.43 10.83 27.61
N GLU A 572 19.29 11.12 28.24
CA GLU A 572 19.08 10.94 29.69
C GLU A 572 18.34 9.65 30.03
N SER A 573 18.05 8.81 29.03
CA SER A 573 17.39 7.53 29.23
C SER A 573 18.19 6.60 30.15
N ALA A 574 17.54 5.56 30.67
CA ALA A 574 18.22 4.58 31.51
C ALA A 574 19.33 3.87 30.72
N LEU A 575 19.07 3.51 29.46
CA LEU A 575 20.05 2.91 28.56
C LEU A 575 21.22 3.85 28.27
N SER A 576 20.96 5.10 27.88
CA SER A 576 22.01 6.07 27.58
C SER A 576 22.90 6.31 28.79
N ARG A 577 22.31 6.48 29.99
CA ARG A 577 23.08 6.62 31.24
C ARG A 577 23.96 5.41 31.54
N PHE A 578 23.47 4.19 31.27
CA PHE A 578 24.28 2.97 31.39
C PHE A 578 25.43 2.95 30.38
N LEU A 579 25.16 3.24 29.10
CA LEU A 579 26.16 3.23 28.04
C LEU A 579 27.25 4.28 28.28
N PHE A 580 26.90 5.50 28.69
CA PHE A 580 27.88 6.59 28.94
C PHE A 580 28.57 6.53 30.31
N ALA A 581 28.13 5.66 31.23
CA ALA A 581 28.80 5.53 32.52
C ALA A 581 30.26 5.04 32.40
N PRO A 582 31.19 5.46 33.28
CA PRO A 582 32.58 5.02 33.22
C PRO A 582 32.76 3.54 33.54
N THR A 583 31.87 2.95 34.35
CA THR A 583 31.93 1.54 34.76
C THR A 583 30.63 0.83 34.45
N MET A 584 30.69 -0.49 34.33
CA MET A 584 29.55 -1.34 33.99
C MET A 584 28.54 -1.51 35.15
N ARG A 585 28.98 -1.35 36.40
CA ARG A 585 28.09 -1.47 37.57
C ARG A 585 27.18 -0.26 37.73
N ARG A 586 27.64 0.91 37.30
CA ARG A 586 26.88 2.16 37.45
C ARG A 586 25.73 2.18 36.45
N HIS A 587 24.52 2.44 36.94
CA HIS A 587 23.28 2.42 36.15
C HIS A 587 23.00 1.08 35.44
N ILE A 588 23.46 -0.05 36.00
CA ILE A 588 23.26 -1.40 35.43
C ILE A 588 21.79 -1.71 35.13
N GLY A 589 20.86 -1.19 35.94
CA GLY A 589 19.42 -1.33 35.72
C GLY A 589 18.95 -0.85 34.34
N GLY A 590 19.63 0.14 33.74
CA GLY A 590 19.33 0.58 32.38
C GLY A 590 19.71 -0.45 31.31
N GLY A 591 20.82 -1.16 31.50
CA GLY A 591 21.21 -2.28 30.65
C GLY A 591 20.29 -3.49 30.82
N VAL A 592 19.90 -3.79 32.06
CA VAL A 592 18.93 -4.86 32.36
C VAL A 592 17.57 -4.58 31.73
N LEU A 593 17.03 -3.36 31.89
CA LEU A 593 15.77 -2.94 31.27
C LEU A 593 15.82 -3.10 29.74
N ALA A 594 16.87 -2.59 29.09
CA ALA A 594 17.02 -2.71 27.64
C ALA A 594 17.11 -4.17 27.19
N GLY A 595 17.82 -5.01 27.95
CA GLY A 595 17.91 -6.45 27.68
C GLY A 595 16.57 -7.16 27.81
N ILE A 596 15.80 -6.85 28.86
CA ILE A 596 14.45 -7.40 29.05
C ILE A 596 13.52 -7.01 27.89
N LEU A 597 13.48 -5.72 27.54
CA LEU A 597 12.67 -5.24 26.42
C LEU A 597 13.09 -5.92 25.11
N LEU A 598 14.39 -6.09 24.87
CA LEU A 598 14.89 -6.79 23.67
C LEU A 598 14.49 -8.28 23.67
N GLY A 599 14.62 -8.97 24.81
CA GLY A 599 14.22 -10.38 24.94
C GLY A 599 12.72 -10.61 24.74
N LEU A 600 11.89 -9.70 25.27
CA LEU A 600 10.45 -9.70 25.02
C LEU A 600 10.15 -9.48 23.53
N LEU A 601 10.83 -8.53 22.89
CA LEU A 601 10.63 -8.26 21.46
C LEU A 601 11.02 -9.45 20.57
N ILE A 602 12.11 -10.16 20.90
CA ILE A 602 12.53 -11.39 20.18
C ILE A 602 11.43 -12.46 20.28
N SER A 603 10.78 -12.55 21.43
CA SER A 603 9.73 -13.55 21.73
C SER A 603 8.36 -13.20 21.12
N SER A 604 8.13 -11.95 20.72
CA SER A 604 6.88 -11.51 20.10
C SER A 604 6.82 -11.85 18.60
N LYS A 605 6.40 -10.91 17.74
CA LYS A 605 6.20 -11.19 16.31
C LYS A 605 7.51 -11.22 15.51
N LEU A 606 7.60 -12.17 14.61
CA LEU A 606 8.74 -12.38 13.70
C LEU A 606 9.04 -11.16 12.83
N ASN A 607 8.01 -10.38 12.44
CA ASN A 607 8.24 -9.20 11.60
C ASN A 607 9.10 -8.12 12.28
N TYR A 608 9.21 -8.13 13.61
CA TYR A 608 10.07 -7.21 14.38
C TYR A 608 11.52 -7.66 14.50
N TRP A 609 11.89 -8.84 14.01
CA TRP A 609 13.29 -9.28 13.96
C TRP A 609 14.16 -8.34 13.11
N LEU A 610 13.58 -7.74 12.07
CA LEU A 610 14.24 -6.69 11.30
C LEU A 610 14.55 -5.45 12.16
N TYR A 611 13.68 -5.09 13.10
CA TYR A 611 13.93 -4.00 14.04
C TYR A 611 15.05 -4.35 15.03
N ILE A 612 15.16 -5.60 15.45
CA ILE A 612 16.27 -6.10 16.28
C ILE A 612 17.60 -6.02 15.50
N ALA A 613 17.60 -6.41 14.22
CA ALA A 613 18.75 -6.25 13.34
C ALA A 613 19.14 -4.77 13.19
N PHE A 614 18.15 -3.88 13.05
CA PHE A 614 18.37 -2.43 13.05
C PHE A 614 19.00 -1.92 14.35
N LEU A 615 18.50 -2.33 15.52
CA LEU A 615 19.09 -1.94 16.81
C LEU A 615 20.51 -2.46 16.96
N THR A 616 20.81 -3.66 16.46
CA THR A 616 22.16 -4.22 16.42
C THR A 616 23.07 -3.36 15.53
N PHE A 617 22.58 -2.93 14.36
CA PHE A 617 23.27 -1.97 13.52
C PHE A 617 23.52 -0.65 14.26
N VAL A 618 22.54 -0.10 14.98
CA VAL A 618 22.71 1.13 15.77
C VAL A 618 23.78 0.96 16.86
N ALA A 619 23.79 -0.18 17.56
CA ALA A 619 24.81 -0.49 18.56
C ALA A 619 26.22 -0.54 17.95
N LEU A 620 26.38 -1.28 16.84
CA LEU A 620 27.64 -1.38 16.10
C LEU A 620 28.09 -0.01 15.57
N TRP A 621 27.17 0.78 15.02
CA TRP A 621 27.47 2.12 14.53
C TRP A 621 28.02 3.03 15.62
N ARG A 622 27.41 3.00 16.82
CA ARG A 622 27.89 3.75 18.00
C ARG A 622 29.30 3.32 18.42
N ILE A 623 29.58 2.02 18.45
CA ILE A 623 30.90 1.50 18.82
C ILE A 623 31.96 1.92 17.78
N LEU A 624 31.66 1.77 16.50
CA LEU A 624 32.64 1.98 15.43
C LEU A 624 32.90 3.46 15.15
N PHE A 625 31.86 4.30 15.11
CA PHE A 625 31.93 5.67 14.57
C PHE A 625 31.65 6.79 15.58
N GLU A 626 31.16 6.48 16.78
CA GLU A 626 30.83 7.48 17.80
C GLU A 626 31.66 7.33 19.09
N THR A 627 32.24 6.16 19.31
CA THR A 627 33.05 5.85 20.49
C THR A 627 34.54 6.02 20.19
N SER A 628 35.27 6.69 21.08
CA SER A 628 36.73 6.79 21.00
C SER A 628 37.41 5.42 21.10
N GLY A 629 38.55 5.23 20.43
CA GLY A 629 39.22 3.92 20.31
C GLY A 629 39.40 3.18 21.64
N LEU A 630 39.84 3.88 22.68
CA LEU A 630 40.05 3.32 24.03
C LEU A 630 38.75 2.87 24.72
N GLN A 631 37.60 3.45 24.36
CA GLN A 631 36.30 3.14 24.97
C GLN A 631 35.50 2.08 24.20
N ARG A 632 35.99 1.60 23.05
CA ARG A 632 35.28 0.61 22.22
C ARG A 632 35.07 -0.72 22.91
N ILE A 633 36.10 -1.26 23.60
CA ILE A 633 36.01 -2.53 24.31
C ILE A 633 35.02 -2.45 25.49
N PRO A 634 35.08 -1.43 26.39
CA PRO A 634 34.05 -1.23 27.39
C PRO A 634 32.62 -1.12 26.82
N GLN A 635 32.41 -0.40 25.72
CA GLN A 635 31.10 -0.31 25.08
C GLN A 635 30.64 -1.67 24.54
N LEU A 636 31.52 -2.43 23.89
CA LEU A 636 31.21 -3.77 23.42
C LEU A 636 30.76 -4.68 24.57
N LYS A 637 31.46 -4.67 25.71
CA LYS A 637 31.06 -5.45 26.90
C LYS A 637 29.66 -5.08 27.40
N LYS A 638 29.30 -3.80 27.39
CA LYS A 638 27.97 -3.33 27.80
C LYS A 638 26.87 -3.81 26.85
N TRP A 639 27.09 -3.74 25.54
CA TRP A 639 26.15 -4.26 24.55
C TRP A 639 26.03 -5.79 24.61
N LEU A 640 27.13 -6.51 24.81
CA LEU A 640 27.11 -7.96 25.05
C LEU A 640 26.30 -8.30 26.30
N PHE A 641 26.41 -7.53 27.37
CA PHE A 641 25.57 -7.74 28.56
C PHE A 641 24.08 -7.54 28.30
N ILE A 642 23.70 -6.49 27.57
CA ILE A 642 22.30 -6.28 27.16
C ILE A 642 21.80 -7.49 26.36
N PHE A 643 22.60 -8.00 25.42
CA PHE A 643 22.28 -9.18 24.63
C PHE A 643 22.15 -10.45 25.49
N MET A 644 23.05 -10.66 26.46
CA MET A 644 22.96 -11.79 27.40
C MET A 644 21.68 -11.73 28.24
N VAL A 645 21.28 -10.55 28.73
CA VAL A 645 20.01 -10.39 29.44
C VAL A 645 18.82 -10.70 28.51
N ALA A 646 18.87 -10.26 27.25
CA ALA A 646 17.83 -10.58 26.27
C ALA A 646 17.71 -12.10 26.03
N LEU A 647 18.83 -12.81 25.91
CA LEU A 647 18.85 -14.27 25.81
C LEU A 647 18.30 -14.96 27.06
N LEU A 648 18.59 -14.44 28.25
CA LEU A 648 18.06 -14.98 29.51
C LEU A 648 16.53 -14.86 29.62
N VAL A 649 15.92 -13.88 28.94
CA VAL A 649 14.46 -13.76 28.85
C VAL A 649 13.89 -14.69 27.77
N TYR A 650 14.53 -14.76 26.60
CA TYR A 650 14.04 -15.51 25.44
C TYR A 650 14.23 -17.03 25.56
N LEU A 651 15.44 -17.49 25.93
CA LEU A 651 15.80 -18.91 25.88
C LEU A 651 14.94 -19.82 26.77
N PRO A 652 14.53 -19.42 27.99
CA PRO A 652 13.63 -20.26 28.79
C PRO A 652 12.26 -20.45 28.14
N LEU A 653 11.69 -19.40 27.52
CA LEU A 653 10.41 -19.46 26.83
C LEU A 653 10.50 -20.37 25.60
N TYR A 654 11.52 -20.16 24.78
CA TYR A 654 11.77 -20.98 23.60
C TYR A 654 12.06 -22.45 23.97
N GLY A 655 12.92 -22.67 24.97
CA GLY A 655 13.29 -24.01 25.43
C GLY A 655 12.09 -24.80 25.95
N TYR A 656 11.24 -24.17 26.77
CA TYR A 656 9.99 -24.78 27.24
C TYR A 656 9.02 -25.09 26.09
N ASP A 657 8.84 -24.14 25.17
CA ASP A 657 7.98 -24.32 23.99
C ASP A 657 8.44 -25.47 23.07
N GLN A 658 9.74 -25.65 22.89
CA GLN A 658 10.27 -26.80 22.15
C GLN A 658 10.10 -28.10 22.95
N TYR A 659 10.39 -28.07 24.26
CA TYR A 659 10.27 -29.23 25.14
C TYR A 659 8.85 -29.80 25.20
N VAL A 660 7.83 -28.94 25.39
CA VAL A 660 6.43 -29.37 25.46
C VAL A 660 5.89 -29.91 24.13
N ASN A 661 6.61 -29.64 23.03
CA ASN A 661 6.31 -30.14 21.69
C ASN A 661 7.28 -31.24 21.23
N ASP A 662 7.99 -31.90 22.16
CA ASP A 662 8.92 -33.00 21.88
C ASP A 662 10.02 -32.64 20.86
N PHE A 663 10.38 -31.35 20.76
CA PHE A 663 11.27 -30.80 19.73
C PHE A 663 10.81 -31.07 18.28
N LYS A 664 9.54 -31.40 18.07
CA LYS A 664 8.89 -31.68 16.77
C LYS A 664 7.74 -30.73 16.46
N LYS A 665 7.83 -29.49 16.97
CA LYS A 665 6.74 -28.51 16.89
C LYS A 665 6.23 -28.28 15.46
N ASN A 666 7.11 -28.17 14.48
CA ASN A 666 6.71 -27.93 13.09
C ASN A 666 5.89 -29.09 12.51
N GLU A 667 6.22 -30.34 12.84
CA GLU A 667 5.45 -31.52 12.44
C GLU A 667 4.06 -31.50 13.09
N LYS A 668 3.99 -31.20 14.40
CA LYS A 668 2.72 -31.08 15.12
C LYS A 668 1.83 -29.97 14.55
N VAL A 669 2.42 -28.82 14.18
CA VAL A 669 1.70 -27.70 13.55
C VAL A 669 1.11 -28.13 12.21
N LEU A 670 1.89 -28.80 11.35
CA LEU A 670 1.38 -29.28 10.06
C LEU A 670 0.25 -30.29 10.21
N ASN A 671 0.37 -31.23 11.16
CA ASN A 671 -0.68 -32.21 11.46
C ASN A 671 -1.96 -31.55 11.99
N ALA A 672 -1.82 -30.54 12.86
CA ALA A 672 -2.95 -29.78 13.37
C ALA A 672 -3.63 -28.96 12.26
N MET A 673 -2.86 -28.29 11.40
CA MET A 673 -3.40 -27.58 10.23
C MET A 673 -4.18 -28.53 9.31
N GLU A 674 -3.64 -29.72 9.02
CA GLU A 674 -4.31 -30.71 8.18
C GLU A 674 -5.62 -31.23 8.80
N SER A 675 -5.68 -31.32 10.13
CA SER A 675 -6.83 -31.82 10.87
C SER A 675 -7.96 -30.78 11.00
N TYR A 676 -7.62 -29.52 11.25
CA TYR A 676 -8.58 -28.49 11.66
C TYR A 676 -8.83 -27.39 10.61
N ALA A 677 -7.95 -27.18 9.63
CA ALA A 677 -8.17 -26.17 8.60
C ALA A 677 -9.36 -26.54 7.70
N ALA A 678 -10.10 -25.53 7.22
CA ALA A 678 -11.09 -25.77 6.19
C ALA A 678 -10.41 -26.27 4.90
N PRO A 679 -11.11 -27.05 4.04
CA PRO A 679 -10.49 -27.76 2.91
C PRO A 679 -9.58 -26.91 2.03
N GLN A 680 -9.97 -25.66 1.74
CA GLN A 680 -9.21 -24.72 0.91
C GLN A 680 -7.93 -24.16 1.55
N PHE A 681 -7.72 -24.37 2.86
CA PHE A 681 -6.56 -23.91 3.63
C PHE A 681 -5.63 -25.04 4.06
N LYS A 682 -6.00 -26.31 3.78
CA LYS A 682 -5.21 -27.47 4.18
C LYS A 682 -3.86 -27.54 3.45
N PRO A 683 -2.77 -27.92 4.14
CA PRO A 683 -1.48 -28.18 3.50
C PRO A 683 -1.56 -29.19 2.35
N SER A 684 -2.36 -30.26 2.48
CA SER A 684 -2.55 -31.27 1.42
C SER A 684 -3.18 -30.68 0.15
N THR A 685 -4.22 -29.86 0.29
CA THR A 685 -4.84 -29.13 -0.84
C THR A 685 -3.82 -28.24 -1.54
N MET A 686 -3.01 -27.50 -0.79
CA MET A 686 -1.97 -26.62 -1.35
C MET A 686 -0.89 -27.38 -2.14
N GLN A 687 -0.63 -28.64 -1.81
CA GLN A 687 0.38 -29.47 -2.48
C GLN A 687 -0.19 -30.19 -3.70
N ASN A 688 -1.40 -30.73 -3.57
CA ASN A 688 -2.00 -31.60 -4.60
C ASN A 688 -2.79 -30.81 -5.65
N ASP A 689 -3.49 -29.75 -5.23
CA ASP A 689 -4.29 -28.91 -6.12
C ASP A 689 -4.26 -27.43 -5.66
N PRO A 690 -3.19 -26.69 -6.02
CA PRO A 690 -3.07 -25.28 -5.71
C PRO A 690 -4.23 -24.41 -6.24
N SER A 691 -4.98 -24.87 -7.24
CA SER A 691 -6.07 -24.11 -7.86
C SER A 691 -7.34 -24.11 -7.01
N SER A 692 -7.61 -25.22 -6.32
CA SER A 692 -8.72 -25.37 -5.35
C SER A 692 -8.41 -24.73 -3.99
N SER A 693 -7.21 -24.19 -3.83
CA SER A 693 -6.71 -23.57 -2.62
C SER A 693 -7.09 -22.08 -2.53
N TYR A 694 -7.24 -21.54 -1.31
CA TYR A 694 -7.68 -20.14 -1.11
C TYR A 694 -6.84 -19.14 -1.94
N LYS A 695 -7.51 -18.22 -2.64
CA LYS A 695 -6.91 -17.34 -3.66
C LYS A 695 -5.68 -16.57 -3.18
N GLY A 696 -5.67 -16.10 -1.92
CA GLY A 696 -4.58 -15.31 -1.35
C GLY A 696 -3.35 -16.10 -0.89
N LEU A 697 -3.44 -17.43 -0.77
CA LEU A 697 -2.33 -18.25 -0.26
C LEU A 697 -1.31 -18.60 -1.35
N ARG A 698 -0.02 -18.60 -0.96
CA ARG A 698 1.12 -19.08 -1.76
C ARG A 698 1.13 -18.58 -3.21
N LEU A 699 0.91 -17.29 -3.40
CA LEU A 699 0.82 -16.66 -4.73
C LEU A 699 2.00 -16.99 -5.65
N ARG A 700 3.21 -17.08 -5.10
CA ARG A 700 4.41 -17.53 -5.84
C ARG A 700 4.21 -18.90 -6.47
N ASP A 701 3.67 -19.84 -5.71
CA ASP A 701 3.52 -21.23 -6.14
C ASP A 701 2.30 -21.39 -7.09
N LYS A 702 1.41 -20.38 -7.10
CA LYS A 702 0.34 -20.21 -8.10
C LYS A 702 0.79 -19.44 -9.36
N GLY A 703 2.08 -19.22 -9.54
CA GLY A 703 2.65 -18.57 -10.74
C GLY A 703 2.59 -17.04 -10.74
N VAL A 704 2.11 -16.39 -9.68
CA VAL A 704 2.17 -14.92 -9.58
C VAL A 704 3.62 -14.50 -9.38
N SER A 705 4.16 -13.69 -10.28
CA SER A 705 5.52 -13.16 -10.12
C SER A 705 5.57 -12.03 -9.08
N LEU A 706 6.70 -11.87 -8.39
CA LEU A 706 6.92 -10.75 -7.46
C LEU A 706 6.72 -9.39 -8.13
N LYS A 707 7.14 -9.29 -9.40
CA LYS A 707 6.91 -8.12 -10.25
C LYS A 707 5.42 -7.91 -10.53
N GLY A 708 4.68 -8.99 -10.79
CA GLY A 708 3.22 -9.00 -10.92
C GLY A 708 2.52 -8.41 -9.69
N LEU A 709 2.92 -8.90 -8.51
CA LEU A 709 2.34 -8.50 -7.23
C LEU A 709 2.66 -7.06 -6.83
N PHE A 710 3.94 -6.66 -6.90
CA PHE A 710 4.39 -5.40 -6.30
C PHE A 710 4.59 -4.25 -7.29
N LEU A 711 4.96 -4.52 -8.55
CA LEU A 711 5.22 -3.47 -9.55
C LEU A 711 4.04 -3.30 -10.50
N GLN A 712 3.50 -4.40 -11.02
CA GLN A 712 2.45 -4.38 -12.04
C GLN A 712 1.07 -4.08 -11.46
N SER A 713 0.69 -4.66 -10.32
CA SER A 713 -0.49 -4.25 -9.56
C SER A 713 -0.12 -3.13 -8.58
N SER A 714 -1.00 -2.14 -8.42
CA SER A 714 -0.89 -1.16 -7.36
C SER A 714 -1.61 -1.59 -6.08
N ASP A 715 -2.47 -2.60 -6.14
CA ASP A 715 -3.38 -3.02 -5.07
C ASP A 715 -2.63 -3.26 -3.75
N TRP A 716 -1.50 -3.99 -3.80
CA TRP A 716 -0.70 -4.24 -2.61
C TRP A 716 -0.17 -2.94 -1.99
N ARG A 717 0.32 -2.01 -2.83
CA ARG A 717 0.92 -0.75 -2.39
C ARG A 717 -0.14 0.19 -1.83
N ASP A 718 -1.27 0.30 -2.52
CA ASP A 718 -2.36 1.20 -2.19
C ASP A 718 -3.05 0.72 -0.91
N LEU A 719 -3.41 -0.56 -0.81
CA LEU A 719 -4.00 -1.14 0.42
C LEU A 719 -3.05 -1.06 1.61
N SER A 720 -1.75 -1.34 1.41
CA SER A 720 -0.77 -1.22 2.51
C SER A 720 -0.63 0.22 2.99
N PHE A 721 -0.67 1.19 2.08
CA PHE A 721 -0.63 2.62 2.41
C PHE A 721 -1.90 3.08 3.12
N GLU A 722 -3.07 2.81 2.54
CA GLU A 722 -4.36 3.22 3.09
C GLU A 722 -4.60 2.60 4.47
N SER A 723 -4.32 1.31 4.63
CA SER A 723 -4.44 0.64 5.94
C SER A 723 -3.37 1.10 6.94
N PHE A 724 -2.20 1.58 6.51
CA PHE A 724 -1.26 2.23 7.43
C PHE A 724 -1.86 3.51 8.02
N PHE A 725 -2.67 4.24 7.26
CA PHE A 725 -3.24 5.54 7.64
C PHE A 725 -4.72 5.48 8.01
N GLY A 726 -5.33 4.31 8.16
CA GLY A 726 -6.68 4.16 8.68
C GLY A 726 -7.58 3.37 7.73
N ILE A 727 -7.61 2.05 7.90
CA ILE A 727 -8.69 1.19 7.43
C ILE A 727 -9.14 0.36 8.65
N TYR A 728 -10.44 0.34 8.91
CA TYR A 728 -11.03 -0.25 10.11
C TYR A 728 -11.89 -1.46 9.77
N GLY A 729 -12.25 -2.23 10.81
CA GLY A 729 -12.99 -3.48 10.67
C GLY A 729 -12.18 -4.54 9.92
N TYR A 730 -12.86 -5.44 9.23
CA TYR A 730 -12.26 -6.46 8.36
C TYR A 730 -11.76 -5.89 7.03
N MET A 731 -10.94 -4.83 7.09
CA MET A 731 -10.37 -4.13 5.95
C MET A 731 -11.42 -3.53 4.98
N ASN A 732 -12.59 -3.19 5.49
CA ASN A 732 -13.75 -2.75 4.69
C ASN A 732 -14.22 -1.32 5.00
N LEU A 733 -13.81 -0.74 6.13
CA LEU A 733 -14.17 0.64 6.49
C LEU A 733 -13.03 1.59 6.11
N VAL A 734 -13.12 2.11 4.88
CA VAL A 734 -12.09 2.92 4.23
C VAL A 734 -12.44 4.41 4.34
N SER A 735 -11.44 5.26 4.60
CA SER A 735 -11.64 6.71 4.63
C SER A 735 -11.81 7.29 3.23
N ASP A 736 -12.26 8.55 3.14
CA ASP A 736 -12.50 9.18 1.85
C ASP A 736 -11.19 9.43 1.06
N LYS A 737 -11.30 9.51 -0.27
CA LYS A 737 -10.11 9.73 -1.13
C LYS A 737 -9.40 11.08 -0.85
N ASN A 738 -10.13 12.10 -0.38
CA ASN A 738 -9.52 13.40 -0.07
C ASN A 738 -8.68 13.32 1.21
N TYR A 739 -9.08 12.48 2.16
CA TYR A 739 -8.28 12.15 3.34
C TYR A 739 -6.93 11.55 2.94
N TYR A 740 -6.89 10.47 2.16
CA TYR A 740 -5.62 9.84 1.77
C TYR A 740 -4.75 10.75 0.90
N ARG A 741 -5.35 11.61 0.06
CA ARG A 741 -4.63 12.68 -0.65
C ARG A 741 -3.99 13.67 0.31
N SER A 742 -4.74 14.13 1.31
CA SER A 742 -4.23 15.05 2.34
C SER A 742 -3.07 14.43 3.11
N VAL A 743 -3.19 13.15 3.51
CA VAL A 743 -2.10 12.39 4.15
C VAL A 743 -0.86 12.34 3.26
N THR A 744 -1.04 11.98 1.98
CA THR A 744 0.05 11.91 1.00
C THR A 744 0.76 13.25 0.85
N HIS A 745 0.01 14.36 0.77
CA HIS A 745 0.58 15.70 0.66
C HIS A 745 1.35 16.11 1.93
N VAL A 746 0.77 15.90 3.12
CA VAL A 746 1.44 16.24 4.39
C VAL A 746 2.71 15.42 4.58
N LEU A 747 2.69 14.10 4.29
CA LEU A 747 3.89 13.26 4.32
C LEU A 747 4.91 13.70 3.27
N GLY A 748 4.47 14.04 2.06
CA GLY A 748 5.34 14.54 1.00
C GLY A 748 6.10 15.79 1.43
N VAL A 749 5.38 16.78 1.99
CA VAL A 749 6.02 18.01 2.53
C VAL A 749 6.92 17.68 3.73
N PHE A 750 6.50 16.79 4.63
CA PHE A 750 7.30 16.37 5.77
C PHE A 750 8.64 15.76 5.34
N PHE A 751 8.61 14.74 4.48
CA PHE A 751 9.82 14.06 4.01
C PHE A 751 10.69 14.95 3.13
N LEU A 752 10.07 15.85 2.35
CA LEU A 752 10.80 16.88 1.62
C LEU A 752 11.57 17.80 2.58
N LEU A 753 10.96 18.26 3.67
CA LEU A 753 11.66 19.06 4.69
C LEU A 753 12.73 18.26 5.43
N VAL A 754 12.47 17.00 5.77
CA VAL A 754 13.48 16.09 6.34
C VAL A 754 14.66 15.98 5.38
N PHE A 755 14.43 15.79 4.09
CA PHE A 755 15.47 15.73 3.07
C PHE A 755 16.28 17.02 3.00
N PHE A 756 15.60 18.18 2.94
CA PHE A 756 16.27 19.49 2.94
C PHE A 756 17.15 19.65 4.19
N TYR A 757 16.60 19.43 5.38
CA TYR A 757 17.39 19.54 6.62
C TYR A 757 18.54 18.52 6.66
N ALA A 758 18.29 17.27 6.28
CA ALA A 758 19.32 16.22 6.26
C ALA A 758 20.49 16.60 5.35
N ALA A 759 20.18 17.09 4.14
CA ALA A 759 21.18 17.46 3.14
C ALA A 759 22.08 18.62 3.57
N PHE A 760 21.53 19.60 4.31
CA PHE A 760 22.27 20.81 4.69
C PHE A 760 22.88 20.78 6.09
N THR A 761 22.37 19.95 6.99
CA THR A 761 22.73 20.03 8.42
C THR A 761 23.46 18.81 8.94
N LEU A 762 23.32 17.64 8.29
CA LEU A 762 23.98 16.43 8.76
C LEU A 762 25.45 16.37 8.32
N SER A 763 26.27 15.77 9.18
CA SER A 763 27.62 15.35 8.79
C SER A 763 27.53 14.18 7.81
N VAL A 764 28.58 13.94 6.98
CA VAL A 764 28.64 12.79 6.06
C VAL A 764 28.45 11.46 6.80
N ARG A 765 28.91 11.36 8.04
CA ARG A 765 28.67 10.19 8.89
C ARG A 765 27.18 10.02 9.18
N ASP A 766 26.53 11.05 9.72
CA ASP A 766 25.12 10.96 10.11
C ASP A 766 24.19 10.85 8.89
N MET A 767 24.67 11.35 7.74
CA MET A 767 24.10 11.16 6.41
C MET A 767 24.03 9.67 6.02
N ILE A 768 25.17 8.97 6.10
CA ILE A 768 25.24 7.53 5.82
C ILE A 768 24.37 6.75 6.80
N PHE A 769 24.40 7.12 8.09
CA PHE A 769 23.50 6.53 9.08
C PHE A 769 22.02 6.68 8.68
N PHE A 770 21.61 7.85 8.21
CA PHE A 770 20.24 8.08 7.75
C PHE A 770 19.89 7.26 6.50
N LEU A 771 20.83 7.08 5.56
CA LEU A 771 20.65 6.17 4.42
C LEU A 771 20.43 4.72 4.86
N PHE A 772 21.15 4.26 5.90
CA PHE A 772 20.88 2.94 6.49
C PHE A 772 19.50 2.87 7.14
N VAL A 773 19.02 3.93 7.80
CA VAL A 773 17.62 3.96 8.31
C VAL A 773 16.63 3.77 7.16
N LEU A 774 16.82 4.45 6.03
CA LEU A 774 15.98 4.28 4.83
C LEU A 774 16.10 2.86 4.25
N LEU A 775 17.29 2.27 4.24
CA LEU A 775 17.49 0.87 3.82
C LEU A 775 16.68 -0.08 4.69
N PHE A 776 16.74 0.03 6.01
CA PHE A 776 15.97 -0.82 6.93
C PHE A 776 14.46 -0.61 6.79
N ALA A 777 14.01 0.62 6.54
CA ALA A 777 12.61 0.88 6.22
C ALA A 777 12.19 0.21 4.89
N GLY A 778 13.04 0.26 3.86
CA GLY A 778 12.83 -0.44 2.60
C GLY A 778 12.82 -1.97 2.75
N LEU A 779 13.70 -2.52 3.59
CA LEU A 779 13.70 -3.94 3.95
C LEU A 779 12.41 -4.35 4.68
N ALA A 780 11.82 -3.46 5.47
CA ALA A 780 10.55 -3.74 6.15
C ALA A 780 9.40 -3.88 5.12
N VAL A 781 9.37 -3.00 4.12
CA VAL A 781 8.46 -3.13 2.98
C VAL A 781 8.75 -4.43 2.22
N GLY A 782 10.01 -4.70 1.90
CA GLY A 782 10.42 -5.94 1.21
C GLY A 782 10.00 -7.21 1.95
N GLN A 783 10.15 -7.24 3.27
CA GLN A 783 9.71 -8.35 4.12
C GLN A 783 8.20 -8.56 4.04
N ALA A 784 7.40 -7.48 4.12
CA ALA A 784 5.94 -7.56 4.03
C ALA A 784 5.48 -8.03 2.64
N VAL A 785 6.12 -7.54 1.56
CA VAL A 785 5.87 -8.00 0.19
C VAL A 785 6.22 -9.47 0.03
N CYS A 786 7.40 -9.90 0.51
CA CYS A 786 7.80 -11.30 0.46
C CYS A 786 6.85 -12.20 1.23
N ASN A 787 6.35 -11.77 2.39
CA ASN A 787 5.35 -12.51 3.14
C ASN A 787 4.06 -12.67 2.34
N SER A 788 3.58 -11.58 1.75
CA SER A 788 2.39 -11.56 0.88
C SER A 788 2.52 -12.43 -0.37
N TRP A 789 3.76 -12.64 -0.83
CA TRP A 789 4.04 -13.41 -2.03
C TRP A 789 4.21 -14.91 -1.76
N ILE A 790 4.84 -15.27 -0.64
CA ILE A 790 5.21 -16.66 -0.33
C ILE A 790 4.16 -17.36 0.52
N TYR A 791 3.55 -16.67 1.48
CA TYR A 791 2.69 -17.30 2.49
C TYR A 791 1.23 -16.94 2.28
N ASP A 792 0.86 -15.70 2.61
CA ASP A 792 -0.52 -15.24 2.56
C ASP A 792 -0.59 -13.76 2.18
N TYR A 793 -1.43 -13.44 1.20
CA TYR A 793 -1.59 -12.10 0.64
C TYR A 793 -2.28 -11.17 1.64
N GLU A 794 -1.45 -10.52 2.47
CA GLU A 794 -1.91 -9.56 3.48
C GLU A 794 -1.27 -8.17 3.26
N PRO A 795 -1.80 -7.35 2.34
CA PRO A 795 -1.32 -5.99 2.08
C PRO A 795 -1.76 -5.01 3.20
N GLN A 796 -1.29 -5.25 4.42
CA GLN A 796 -1.71 -4.50 5.61
C GLN A 796 -0.57 -3.63 6.15
N GLY A 797 -0.85 -2.34 6.31
CA GLY A 797 0.09 -1.33 6.81
C GLY A 797 0.54 -1.55 8.25
N ARG A 798 -0.23 -2.28 9.07
CA ARG A 798 0.18 -2.63 10.45
C ARG A 798 1.51 -3.38 10.50
N TYR A 799 1.84 -4.17 9.47
CA TYR A 799 3.11 -4.88 9.38
C TYR A 799 4.31 -3.98 9.11
N LEU A 800 4.07 -2.73 8.70
CA LEU A 800 5.08 -1.71 8.44
C LEU A 800 5.28 -0.76 9.63
N PHE A 801 4.55 -0.92 10.75
CA PHE A 801 4.62 -0.01 11.89
C PHE A 801 6.01 0.10 12.53
N LEU A 802 6.87 -0.91 12.39
CA LEU A 802 8.26 -0.88 12.84
C LEU A 802 9.09 0.23 12.17
N ILE A 803 8.63 0.77 11.04
CA ILE A 803 9.26 1.89 10.34
C ILE A 803 9.21 3.17 11.20
N LEU A 804 8.16 3.36 12.01
CA LEU A 804 8.01 4.54 12.88
C LEU A 804 9.14 4.66 13.92
N PRO A 805 9.42 3.64 14.78
CA PRO A 805 10.55 3.73 15.71
C PRO A 805 11.91 3.77 15.00
N MET A 806 12.08 3.19 13.80
CA MET A 806 13.30 3.38 12.99
C MET A 806 13.50 4.83 12.59
N PHE A 807 12.45 5.48 12.05
CA PHE A 807 12.51 6.89 11.70
C PHE A 807 12.73 7.78 12.92
N MET A 808 12.20 7.44 14.09
CA MET A 808 12.50 8.21 15.30
C MET A 808 14.01 8.21 15.61
N VAL A 809 14.68 7.07 15.48
CA VAL A 809 16.14 6.96 15.64
C VAL A 809 16.90 7.74 14.55
N GLY A 810 16.40 7.76 13.32
CA GLY A 810 16.97 8.55 12.22
C GLY A 810 16.81 10.06 12.41
N LEU A 811 15.60 10.53 12.70
CA LEU A 811 15.28 11.95 12.89
C LEU A 811 15.91 12.53 14.16
N ALA A 812 16.30 11.69 15.12
CA ALA A 812 17.14 12.09 16.26
C ALA A 812 18.52 12.65 15.84
N ARG A 813 18.98 12.41 14.60
CA ARG A 813 20.23 12.97 14.09
C ARG A 813 20.08 14.41 13.60
N LEU A 814 18.85 14.85 13.28
CA LEU A 814 18.60 16.21 12.81
C LEU A 814 18.82 17.25 13.91
N PRO A 815 19.07 18.53 13.57
CA PRO A 815 19.31 19.58 14.55
C PRO A 815 18.15 19.78 15.53
N ALA A 816 18.47 20.27 16.72
CA ALA A 816 17.46 20.59 17.74
C ALA A 816 16.37 21.54 17.22
N SER A 817 16.73 22.51 16.35
CA SER A 817 15.77 23.44 15.74
C SER A 817 14.71 22.74 14.89
N PHE A 818 15.07 21.66 14.18
CA PHE A 818 14.09 20.83 13.46
C PHE A 818 13.15 20.14 14.44
N ARG A 819 13.71 19.54 15.50
CA ARG A 819 12.93 18.83 16.52
C ARG A 819 12.01 19.74 17.34
N THR A 820 12.40 20.99 17.60
CA THR A 820 11.58 21.90 18.42
C THR A 820 10.62 22.76 17.59
N ARG A 821 10.93 23.10 16.34
CA ARG A 821 10.11 24.03 15.55
C ARG A 821 9.36 23.38 14.40
N ILE A 822 9.89 22.30 13.82
CA ILE A 822 9.24 21.61 12.69
C ILE A 822 8.39 20.45 13.16
N MET A 823 8.92 19.58 14.03
CA MET A 823 8.17 18.40 14.50
C MET A 823 6.82 18.74 15.17
N PRO A 824 6.67 19.82 15.98
CA PRO A 824 5.36 20.13 16.57
C PRO A 824 4.30 20.56 15.55
N LEU A 825 4.69 21.28 14.48
CA LEU A 825 3.80 21.68 13.39
C LEU A 825 3.25 20.45 12.67
N PHE A 826 4.12 19.51 12.33
CA PHE A 826 3.70 18.24 11.74
C PHE A 826 2.95 17.36 12.73
N GLY A 827 3.29 17.41 14.02
CA GLY A 827 2.53 16.76 15.07
C GLY A 827 1.07 17.19 15.09
N LEU A 828 0.80 18.49 14.96
CA LEU A 828 -0.57 19.01 14.83
C LEU A 828 -1.25 18.52 13.55
N ALA A 829 -0.59 18.65 12.39
CA ALA A 829 -1.16 18.25 11.11
C ALA A 829 -1.51 16.75 11.08
N PHE A 830 -0.58 15.91 11.54
CA PHE A 830 -0.78 14.47 11.69
C PHE A 830 -1.90 14.15 12.69
N PHE A 831 -1.94 14.82 13.83
CA PHE A 831 -3.01 14.64 14.79
C PHE A 831 -4.38 14.97 14.19
N ILE A 832 -4.53 16.09 13.48
CA ILE A 832 -5.79 16.48 12.83
C ILE A 832 -6.23 15.42 11.81
N LEU A 833 -5.30 14.94 10.97
CA LEU A 833 -5.59 13.89 9.99
C LEU A 833 -5.99 12.57 10.68
N SER A 834 -5.26 12.15 11.71
CA SER A 834 -5.60 10.95 12.46
C SER A 834 -6.96 11.07 13.14
N VAL A 835 -7.29 12.23 13.74
CA VAL A 835 -8.61 12.51 14.30
C VAL A 835 -9.70 12.46 13.22
N TRP A 836 -9.48 13.06 12.05
CA TRP A 836 -10.42 13.01 10.93
C TRP A 836 -10.79 11.57 10.58
N SER A 837 -9.82 10.73 10.22
CA SER A 837 -10.11 9.34 9.82
C SER A 837 -10.69 8.52 10.99
N PHE A 838 -10.11 8.63 12.19
CA PHE A 838 -10.55 7.81 13.32
C PHE A 838 -11.97 8.15 13.78
N LEU A 839 -12.34 9.44 13.82
CA LEU A 839 -13.70 9.85 14.20
C LEU A 839 -14.70 9.63 13.07
N LEU A 840 -14.42 10.16 11.87
CA LEU A 840 -15.42 10.24 10.80
C LEU A 840 -15.59 8.92 10.04
N THR A 841 -14.57 8.07 10.05
CA THR A 841 -14.64 6.72 9.47
C THR A 841 -14.71 5.67 10.57
N GLY A 842 -13.64 5.54 11.38
CA GLY A 842 -13.53 4.47 12.38
C GLY A 842 -14.71 4.42 13.34
N LEU A 843 -14.82 5.40 14.25
CA LEU A 843 -15.85 5.42 15.30
C LEU A 843 -17.27 5.59 14.76
N LYS A 844 -17.43 6.31 13.64
CA LYS A 844 -18.75 6.54 13.03
C LYS A 844 -19.31 5.28 12.38
N MET A 845 -18.48 4.51 11.67
CA MET A 845 -18.94 3.41 10.81
C MET A 845 -18.76 2.02 11.43
N ILE A 846 -17.90 1.87 12.44
CA ILE A 846 -17.72 0.57 13.12
C ILE A 846 -19.06 0.11 13.72
N PRO A 847 -19.47 -1.16 13.54
CA PRO A 847 -20.66 -1.67 14.20
C PRO A 847 -20.49 -1.59 15.72
N LYS A 848 -21.54 -1.13 16.40
CA LYS A 848 -21.53 -0.85 17.84
C LYS A 848 -22.10 -2.02 18.62
N ILE A 849 -21.80 -2.08 19.92
CA ILE A 849 -22.47 -3.01 20.83
C ILE A 849 -23.98 -2.69 20.80
N ASN A 850 -24.79 -3.72 20.54
CA ASN A 850 -26.25 -3.63 20.57
C ASN A 850 -26.79 -3.40 21.98
#